data_AF-A0A7Y2ZRE2-F1
#
_entry.id   AF-A0A7Y2ZRE2-F1
#
_cell.length_a   1.000
_cell.length_b   1.000
_cell.length_c   1.000
_cell.angle_alpha   90.00
_cell.angle_beta   90.00
_cell.angle_gamma   90.00
#
_symmetry.space_group_name_H-M   'P 1'
#
loop_
_entity.id
_entity.type
_entity.pdbx_description
1 polymer ?
#
loop_
_entity_poly.entity_id
_entity_poly.type
_entity_poly.pdbx_seq_one_letter_code
_entity_poly.pdbx_strand_id
1 'polypeptide(L)'
;MKFSLKKCLPHLLMVIGFVVASLLYFNPVLEGKQIFQSDIVQYTGMAKQQNDFRADTGEETYWTNSAFGGMPTYQLGAKYPHNYIKKLDLALRFLPRPADYMFLYFIGFYILLLVLKVDYKFAGIGALAFGFSTYLIIILGVGHNAKAHAIAYMPLVLSGILLTFQRKYILGFLFTTIAMALEMLANHFQMTYYLLLLVLVLGIVYLIDAFNKQLLPHFVKSVGILIVAVVLAIGLNATNILATQEYAKESTRSKSELTINPDGSPKEVTSGLDTEYITEYSYGIVETFNLFIPRFMGGGSYEDVGRDSETFKFFRSIGATPKQALQESKQTPTYWGNQPIVEAPAYVGAVVLFLFVIALFLVKGRLKWWLVAGTLLSLLLSYGKNFSFLTDLFINYVPLYNKFRAVSSIQVILELCIPILAVFGLYRLLNDFEHKDQKLKALKYSTLITAGLALVFLVFKTTLFDFSGARDGSYIQAYGHNFISALKGDRIRLFNQDTIRTLVLVLLSSGVIYFFLKEKISGKVVFIAFTILILFDLVVVDRRYVNNDNFVSAVRMQKPYQPSEVDQFILEDNGHYRVFDVTTGNTRPNYFHNSINGYHAAKMRRYNELFDFHISKNNMEVLNMLNTKYIIAEQEGQIFPFENEDANGNAWFIESSKSVESPNEAIIQLDSLNTKKVALVENGSISNEKLINDFVVDSLAIINLKEVKPNYLKYVSSNTNEGFAVLSEIYYKKGWQAYIDGKETPHIRVNYVLRGLLIPNGKHTIEFKFEPQVVKTGSQISLASSVLVGLLILGGLYYEFKKKRFLISQE
;
A
#
# COMPACT_ATOMS: atom_id res chain seq x y z
N MET A 1 35.85 -16.17 18.39
CA MET A 1 36.36 -15.50 17.17
C MET A 1 36.79 -14.08 17.51
N LYS A 2 38.10 -13.79 17.45
CA LYS A 2 38.60 -12.41 17.48
C LYS A 2 37.95 -11.61 16.35
N PHE A 3 37.41 -10.42 16.66
CA PHE A 3 36.89 -9.49 15.66
C PHE A 3 38.00 -9.24 14.62
N SER A 4 37.71 -9.51 13.35
CA SER A 4 38.69 -9.40 12.27
C SER A 4 38.14 -8.46 11.22
N LEU A 5 38.76 -7.28 11.13
CA LEU A 5 38.48 -6.29 10.08
C LEU A 5 38.51 -6.91 8.68
N LYS A 6 39.42 -7.87 8.44
CA LYS A 6 39.51 -8.61 7.16
C LYS A 6 38.25 -9.42 6.84
N LYS A 7 37.50 -9.92 7.84
CA LYS A 7 36.24 -10.64 7.64
C LYS A 7 35.04 -9.71 7.47
N CYS A 8 35.09 -8.50 8.05
CA CYS A 8 34.01 -7.51 7.93
C CYS A 8 34.11 -6.66 6.65
N LEU A 9 35.33 -6.41 6.16
CA LEU A 9 35.58 -5.54 5.02
C LEU A 9 34.76 -5.92 3.75
N PRO A 10 34.65 -7.19 3.33
CA PRO A 10 33.85 -7.53 2.14
C PRO A 10 32.37 -7.17 2.30
N HIS A 11 31.81 -7.32 3.50
CA HIS A 11 30.41 -6.97 3.77
C HIS A 11 30.21 -5.45 3.80
N LEU A 12 31.17 -4.69 4.37
CA LEU A 12 31.14 -3.23 4.32
C LEU A 12 31.20 -2.71 2.89
N LEU A 13 32.06 -3.28 2.04
CA LEU A 13 32.13 -2.94 0.61
C LEU A 13 30.82 -3.24 -0.11
N MET A 14 30.13 -4.34 0.22
CA MET A 14 28.80 -4.64 -0.34
C MET A 14 27.76 -3.60 0.09
N VAL A 15 27.74 -3.20 1.37
CA VAL A 15 26.84 -2.14 1.86
C VAL A 15 27.09 -0.81 1.14
N ILE A 16 28.36 -0.42 0.97
CA ILE A 16 28.73 0.78 0.19
C ILE A 16 28.27 0.63 -1.26
N GLY A 17 28.47 -0.55 -1.86
CA GLY A 17 28.00 -0.86 -3.21
C GLY A 17 26.49 -0.71 -3.36
N PHE A 18 25.70 -1.13 -2.36
CA PHE A 18 24.25 -0.94 -2.36
C PHE A 18 23.86 0.53 -2.24
N VAL A 19 24.54 1.32 -1.41
CA VAL A 19 24.33 2.78 -1.35
C VAL A 19 24.60 3.42 -2.71
N VAL A 20 25.72 3.08 -3.33
CA VAL A 20 26.10 3.60 -4.65
C VAL A 20 25.10 3.18 -5.72
N ALA A 21 24.71 1.90 -5.77
CA ALA A 21 23.71 1.42 -6.73
C ALA A 21 22.36 2.13 -6.55
N SER A 22 21.92 2.33 -5.31
CA SER A 22 20.67 3.02 -5.00
C SER A 22 20.67 4.47 -5.47
N LEU A 23 21.75 5.20 -5.20
CA LEU A 23 21.91 6.60 -5.58
C LEU A 23 22.16 6.78 -7.08
N LEU A 24 22.90 5.87 -7.74
CA LEU A 24 23.15 5.96 -9.18
C LEU A 24 21.87 5.75 -9.99
N TYR A 25 21.01 4.83 -9.57
CA TYR A 25 19.73 4.62 -10.24
C TYR A 25 18.82 5.84 -10.07
N PHE A 26 18.68 6.34 -8.83
CA PHE A 26 17.88 7.53 -8.54
C PHE A 26 18.74 8.80 -8.46
N ASN A 27 19.67 9.00 -9.39
CA ASN A 27 20.64 10.09 -9.31
C ASN A 27 20.06 11.52 -9.18
N PRO A 28 18.83 11.85 -9.66
CA PRO A 28 18.34 13.21 -9.51
C PRO A 28 18.09 13.60 -8.04
N VAL A 29 18.00 12.64 -7.11
CA VAL A 29 17.91 12.93 -5.66
C VAL A 29 19.17 13.64 -5.13
N LEU A 30 20.32 13.45 -5.77
CA LEU A 30 21.56 14.15 -5.43
C LEU A 30 21.53 15.63 -5.83
N GLU A 31 20.68 15.99 -6.80
CA GLU A 31 20.41 17.36 -7.22
C GLU A 31 19.31 18.02 -6.37
N GLY A 32 18.81 17.34 -5.33
CA GLY A 32 17.68 17.80 -4.52
C GLY A 32 16.31 17.68 -5.21
N LYS A 33 16.22 16.95 -6.34
CA LYS A 33 14.93 16.64 -6.99
C LYS A 33 14.24 15.48 -6.28
N GLN A 34 12.92 15.39 -6.47
CA GLN A 34 12.09 14.32 -5.93
C GLN A 34 11.25 13.69 -7.04
N ILE A 35 11.00 12.39 -6.96
CA ILE A 35 10.12 11.71 -7.91
C ILE A 35 8.69 12.22 -7.73
N PHE A 36 8.00 12.51 -8.84
CA PHE A 36 6.60 12.86 -8.81
C PHE A 36 5.76 11.62 -8.51
N GLN A 37 5.09 11.62 -7.36
CA GLN A 37 4.28 10.50 -6.87
C GLN A 37 2.86 10.98 -6.63
N SER A 38 1.92 10.57 -7.50
CA SER A 38 0.51 10.95 -7.41
C SER A 38 -0.09 10.64 -6.04
N ASP A 39 0.24 9.47 -5.48
CA ASP A 39 -0.25 9.03 -4.17
C ASP A 39 0.24 9.94 -3.03
N ILE A 40 1.49 10.41 -3.13
CA ILE A 40 2.04 11.34 -2.13
C ILE A 40 1.45 12.72 -2.27
N VAL A 41 1.13 13.17 -3.48
CA VAL A 41 0.38 14.40 -3.71
C VAL A 41 -1.01 14.30 -3.06
N GLN A 42 -1.72 13.19 -3.27
CA GLN A 42 -3.04 12.98 -2.67
C GLN A 42 -2.98 12.90 -1.13
N TYR A 43 -2.02 12.14 -0.60
CA TYR A 43 -1.75 12.06 0.84
C TYR A 43 -1.43 13.43 1.45
N THR A 44 -0.63 14.24 0.76
CA THR A 44 -0.24 15.57 1.24
C THR A 44 -1.45 16.52 1.34
N GLY A 45 -2.41 16.41 0.41
CA GLY A 45 -3.70 17.09 0.51
C GLY A 45 -4.44 16.72 1.80
N MET A 46 -4.62 15.41 2.04
CA MET A 46 -5.36 14.90 3.19
C MET A 46 -4.69 15.18 4.54
N ALA A 47 -3.36 15.14 4.61
CA ALA A 47 -2.60 15.26 5.85
C ALA A 47 -2.19 16.70 6.19
N LYS A 48 -2.53 17.69 5.36
CA LYS A 48 -2.08 19.09 5.51
C LYS A 48 -2.41 19.67 6.88
N GLN A 49 -3.69 19.67 7.28
CA GLN A 49 -4.13 20.22 8.55
C GLN A 49 -3.42 19.58 9.75
N GLN A 50 -3.25 18.26 9.74
CA GLN A 50 -2.54 17.56 10.81
C GLN A 50 -1.05 17.94 10.86
N ASN A 51 -0.40 18.05 9.69
CA ASN A 51 1.01 18.40 9.62
C ASN A 51 1.26 19.85 10.05
N ASP A 52 0.38 20.79 9.68
CA ASP A 52 0.45 22.19 10.11
C ASP A 52 0.22 22.30 11.61
N PHE A 53 -0.85 21.67 12.12
CA PHE A 53 -1.12 21.65 13.56
C PHE A 53 0.08 21.16 14.37
N ARG A 54 0.74 20.09 13.88
CA ARG A 54 1.97 19.57 14.50
C ARG A 54 3.14 20.54 14.42
N ALA A 55 3.28 21.26 13.31
CA ALA A 55 4.35 22.24 13.14
C ALA A 55 4.15 23.47 14.05
N ASP A 56 2.91 23.92 14.20
CA ASP A 56 2.56 25.15 14.92
C ASP A 56 2.50 24.95 16.45
N THR A 57 2.01 23.79 16.90
CA THR A 57 1.79 23.52 18.33
C THR A 57 2.86 22.63 18.97
N GLY A 58 3.58 21.84 18.16
CA GLY A 58 4.45 20.77 18.65
C GLY A 58 3.69 19.52 19.14
N GLU A 59 2.36 19.51 19.11
CA GLU A 59 1.51 18.40 19.52
C GLU A 59 0.97 17.60 18.33
N GLU A 60 0.52 16.37 18.57
CA GLU A 60 -0.13 15.55 17.54
C GLU A 60 -1.64 15.64 17.65
N THR A 61 -2.33 15.85 16.53
CA THR A 61 -3.79 15.66 16.46
C THR A 61 -4.14 14.30 15.87
N TYR A 62 -5.10 13.63 16.51
CA TYR A 62 -5.65 12.35 16.06
C TYR A 62 -6.97 12.49 15.28
N TRP A 63 -7.35 13.73 14.95
CA TRP A 63 -8.54 14.08 14.17
C TRP A 63 -8.20 15.17 13.15
N THR A 64 -8.81 15.09 11.97
CA THR A 64 -8.76 16.13 10.94
C THR A 64 -10.18 16.53 10.54
N ASN A 65 -10.42 17.84 10.44
CA ASN A 65 -11.64 18.45 9.91
C ASN A 65 -11.53 18.72 8.41
N SER A 66 -10.32 18.62 7.84
CA SER A 66 -10.07 19.02 6.45
C SER A 66 -10.64 18.05 5.42
N ALA A 67 -11.01 16.83 5.82
CA ALA A 67 -11.48 15.79 4.90
C ALA A 67 -12.72 15.04 5.39
N PHE A 68 -13.65 14.80 4.46
CA PHE A 68 -14.93 14.15 4.73
C PHE A 68 -15.72 14.84 5.87
N GLY A 69 -15.55 16.16 6.03
CA GLY A 69 -16.10 16.92 7.15
C GLY A 69 -15.56 16.54 8.54
N GLY A 70 -14.67 15.56 8.67
CA GLY A 70 -14.18 15.06 9.94
C GLY A 70 -13.82 13.57 9.92
N MET A 71 -12.57 13.21 10.18
CA MET A 71 -12.17 11.81 10.39
C MET A 71 -10.94 11.64 11.31
N PRO A 72 -10.76 10.47 11.95
CA PRO A 72 -9.53 10.15 12.67
C PRO A 72 -8.29 10.09 11.75
N THR A 73 -7.15 10.58 12.23
CA THR A 73 -5.89 10.62 11.46
C THR A 73 -5.01 9.37 11.64
N TYR A 74 -5.51 8.33 12.31
CA TYR A 74 -4.73 7.11 12.61
C TYR A 74 -4.09 6.47 11.37
N GLN A 75 -4.75 6.57 10.22
CA GLN A 75 -4.28 6.08 8.91
C GLN A 75 -3.76 7.20 7.98
N LEU A 76 -3.71 8.45 8.47
CA LEU A 76 -3.17 9.63 7.76
C LEU A 76 -1.75 10.00 8.23
N GLY A 77 -1.03 9.06 8.83
CA GLY A 77 0.37 9.26 9.24
C GLY A 77 0.54 9.92 10.62
N ALA A 78 -0.42 9.71 11.51
CA ALA A 78 -0.30 10.07 12.93
C ALA A 78 0.98 9.53 13.57
N LYS A 79 1.66 10.39 14.35
CA LYS A 79 2.79 9.96 15.18
C LYS A 79 2.27 9.60 16.57
N TYR A 80 2.79 8.50 17.09
CA TYR A 80 2.40 8.00 18.40
C TYR A 80 3.56 8.15 19.39
N PRO A 81 3.27 8.46 20.66
CA PRO A 81 4.26 8.43 21.73
C PRO A 81 4.95 7.07 21.83
N HIS A 82 6.20 7.06 22.28
CA HIS A 82 7.00 5.85 22.54
C HIS A 82 7.18 4.88 21.36
N ASN A 83 6.91 5.31 20.11
CA ASN A 83 7.18 4.49 18.93
C ASN A 83 8.69 4.49 18.58
N TYR A 84 9.50 3.79 19.38
CA TYR A 84 10.95 3.70 19.18
C TYR A 84 11.33 2.89 17.94
N ILE A 85 10.50 1.93 17.52
CA ILE A 85 10.70 1.18 16.28
C ILE A 85 10.65 2.12 15.06
N LYS A 86 9.84 3.18 15.08
CA LYS A 86 9.87 4.23 14.04
C LYS A 86 11.22 4.95 13.96
N LYS A 87 11.87 5.19 15.10
CA LYS A 87 13.21 5.80 15.12
C LYS A 87 14.26 4.87 14.54
N LEU A 88 14.19 3.57 14.87
CA LEU A 88 15.05 2.55 14.27
C LEU A 88 14.85 2.48 12.75
N ASP A 89 13.60 2.46 12.28
CA ASP A 89 13.26 2.50 10.85
C ASP A 89 13.87 3.71 10.14
N LEU A 90 13.73 4.91 10.72
CA LEU A 90 14.33 6.13 10.15
C LEU A 90 15.86 6.07 10.12
N ALA A 91 16.50 5.44 11.11
CA ALA A 91 17.95 5.26 11.12
C ALA A 91 18.43 4.28 10.04
N LEU A 92 17.64 3.25 9.72
CA LEU A 92 17.94 2.32 8.62
C LEU A 92 17.72 2.97 7.24
N ARG A 93 16.78 3.92 7.14
CA ARG A 93 16.44 4.68 5.92
C ARG A 93 17.13 6.04 5.86
N PHE A 94 18.46 6.03 5.91
CA PHE A 94 19.27 7.25 5.95
C PHE A 94 19.48 7.93 4.57
N LEU A 95 19.11 7.28 3.47
CA LEU A 95 19.22 7.84 2.12
C LEU A 95 17.99 8.69 1.74
N PRO A 96 18.09 9.59 0.74
CA PRO A 96 16.93 10.27 0.19
C PRO A 96 15.93 9.28 -0.44
N ARG A 97 14.63 9.57 -0.33
CA ARG A 97 13.59 8.79 -1.03
C ARG A 97 13.66 8.99 -2.55
N PRO A 98 13.46 7.96 -3.38
CA PRO A 98 13.14 6.56 -3.03
C PRO A 98 14.38 5.64 -2.87
N ALA A 99 15.60 6.19 -2.87
CA ALA A 99 16.84 5.41 -2.78
C ALA A 99 16.99 4.68 -1.43
N ASP A 100 16.36 5.16 -0.36
CA ASP A 100 16.28 4.47 0.94
C ASP A 100 15.57 3.12 0.85
N TYR A 101 14.41 3.05 0.20
CA TYR A 101 13.67 1.80 0.03
C TYR A 101 14.43 0.78 -0.82
N MET A 102 15.05 1.23 -1.92
CA MET A 102 15.87 0.35 -2.73
C MET A 102 17.10 -0.17 -1.97
N PHE A 103 17.74 0.67 -1.14
CA PHE A 103 18.80 0.21 -0.25
C PHE A 103 18.29 -0.84 0.74
N LEU A 104 17.08 -0.68 1.30
CA LEU A 104 16.46 -1.68 2.15
C LEU A 104 16.20 -3.01 1.42
N TYR A 105 15.74 -2.97 0.16
CA TYR A 105 15.61 -4.17 -0.67
C TYR A 105 16.93 -4.92 -0.78
N PHE A 106 18.01 -4.21 -1.11
CA PHE A 106 19.32 -4.82 -1.25
C PHE A 106 19.84 -5.41 0.05
N ILE A 107 19.88 -4.63 1.14
CA ILE A 107 20.46 -5.10 2.40
C ILE A 107 19.62 -6.19 3.05
N GLY A 108 18.29 -6.10 2.99
CA GLY A 108 17.38 -7.10 3.51
C GLY A 108 17.58 -8.45 2.84
N PHE A 109 17.56 -8.46 1.50
CA PHE A 109 17.74 -9.66 0.71
C PHE A 109 19.16 -10.26 0.84
N TYR A 110 20.17 -9.39 0.90
CA TYR A 110 21.55 -9.78 1.17
C TYR A 110 21.69 -10.54 2.50
N ILE A 111 21.12 -10.01 3.58
CA ILE A 111 21.13 -10.66 4.90
C ILE A 111 20.45 -12.03 4.84
N LEU A 112 19.31 -12.13 4.15
CA LEU A 112 18.60 -13.40 3.97
C LEU A 112 19.49 -14.45 3.30
N LEU A 113 20.17 -14.10 2.20
CA LEU A 113 21.06 -15.02 1.51
C LEU A 113 22.27 -15.43 2.37
N LEU A 114 22.82 -14.52 3.18
CA LEU A 114 23.86 -14.86 4.15
C LEU A 114 23.37 -15.83 5.24
N VAL A 115 22.15 -15.65 5.75
CA VAL A 115 21.53 -16.58 6.71
C VAL A 115 21.31 -17.96 6.08
N LEU A 116 20.97 -17.99 4.79
CA LEU A 116 20.88 -19.21 4.00
C LEU A 116 22.26 -19.79 3.60
N LYS A 117 23.36 -19.18 4.08
CA LYS A 117 24.76 -19.60 3.88
C LYS A 117 25.25 -19.53 2.44
N VAL A 118 24.72 -18.58 1.66
CA VAL A 118 25.26 -18.22 0.35
C VAL A 118 26.51 -17.34 0.56
N ASP A 119 27.55 -17.55 -0.25
CA ASP A 119 28.75 -16.68 -0.21
C ASP A 119 28.38 -15.23 -0.53
N TYR A 120 29.07 -14.29 0.14
CA TYR A 120 28.74 -12.88 0.13
C TYR A 120 28.71 -12.26 -1.28
N LYS A 121 29.48 -12.80 -2.24
CA LYS A 121 29.49 -12.31 -3.62
C LYS A 121 28.17 -12.61 -4.32
N PHE A 122 27.72 -13.87 -4.24
CA PHE A 122 26.43 -14.29 -4.83
C PHE A 122 25.25 -13.71 -4.06
N ALA A 123 25.38 -13.51 -2.75
CA ALA A 123 24.41 -12.77 -1.96
C ALA A 123 24.24 -11.33 -2.50
N GLY A 124 25.33 -10.68 -2.89
CA GLY A 124 25.32 -9.37 -3.55
C GLY A 124 24.58 -9.38 -4.89
N ILE A 125 24.87 -10.35 -5.77
CA ILE A 125 24.13 -10.52 -7.04
C ILE A 125 22.64 -10.73 -6.79
N GLY A 126 22.30 -11.60 -5.82
CA GLY A 126 20.92 -11.87 -5.47
C GLY A 126 20.18 -10.64 -4.96
N ALA A 127 20.84 -9.81 -4.15
CA ALA A 127 20.28 -8.54 -3.70
C ALA A 127 19.97 -7.63 -4.89
N LEU A 128 20.89 -7.48 -5.85
CA LEU A 128 20.66 -6.70 -7.06
C LEU A 128 19.51 -7.28 -7.90
N ALA A 129 19.45 -8.60 -8.07
CA ALA A 129 18.39 -9.28 -8.81
C ALA A 129 17.00 -9.05 -8.18
N PHE A 130 16.91 -9.07 -6.85
CA PHE A 130 15.68 -8.80 -6.14
C PHE A 130 15.29 -7.32 -6.20
N GLY A 131 16.20 -6.41 -5.84
CA GLY A 131 15.87 -4.99 -5.74
C GLY A 131 15.62 -4.29 -7.07
N PHE A 132 16.14 -4.84 -8.18
CA PHE A 132 15.81 -4.40 -9.55
C PHE A 132 14.71 -5.23 -10.22
N SER A 133 13.98 -6.09 -9.50
CA SER A 133 12.74 -6.65 -10.05
C SER A 133 11.81 -5.49 -10.44
N THR A 134 11.28 -5.51 -11.67
CA THR A 134 10.64 -4.34 -12.27
C THR A 134 9.44 -3.85 -11.47
N TYR A 135 8.61 -4.77 -10.96
CA TYR A 135 7.47 -4.42 -10.10
C TYR A 135 7.88 -3.68 -8.82
N LEU A 136 9.01 -4.03 -8.19
CA LEU A 136 9.51 -3.31 -7.01
C LEU A 136 9.92 -1.87 -7.36
N ILE A 137 10.53 -1.66 -8.53
CA ILE A 137 10.88 -0.31 -9.00
C ILE A 137 9.63 0.51 -9.34
N ILE A 138 8.63 -0.09 -9.97
CA ILE A 138 7.37 0.58 -10.33
C ILE A 138 6.62 1.05 -9.08
N ILE A 139 6.56 0.22 -8.04
CA ILE A 139 5.99 0.58 -6.74
C ILE A 139 6.64 1.86 -6.18
N LEU A 140 7.97 1.99 -6.32
CA LEU A 140 8.70 3.20 -5.94
C LEU A 140 8.39 4.38 -6.87
N GLY A 141 8.17 4.11 -8.16
CA GLY A 141 7.79 5.12 -9.16
C GLY A 141 6.50 5.84 -8.82
N VAL A 142 5.44 5.08 -8.55
CA VAL A 142 4.07 5.62 -8.38
C VAL A 142 3.78 6.16 -6.98
N GLY A 143 4.56 5.73 -5.97
CA GLY A 143 4.43 6.23 -4.60
C GLY A 143 3.63 5.35 -3.66
N HIS A 144 3.46 4.06 -3.96
CA HIS A 144 2.94 3.04 -3.05
C HIS A 144 3.93 2.73 -1.90
N ASN A 145 4.41 3.76 -1.20
CA ASN A 145 5.55 3.73 -0.30
C ASN A 145 5.33 2.79 0.90
N ALA A 146 4.12 2.71 1.47
CA ALA A 146 3.82 1.77 2.56
C ALA A 146 3.95 0.30 2.11
N LYS A 147 3.52 -0.01 0.88
CA LYS A 147 3.67 -1.33 0.26
C LYS A 147 5.15 -1.64 0.03
N ALA A 148 5.87 -0.67 -0.57
CA ALA A 148 7.30 -0.77 -0.84
C ALA A 148 8.09 -1.09 0.44
N HIS A 149 7.75 -0.38 1.51
CA HIS A 149 8.38 -0.46 2.82
C HIS A 149 8.16 -1.83 3.48
N ALA A 150 6.94 -2.37 3.43
CA ALA A 150 6.63 -3.69 3.97
C ALA A 150 7.41 -4.80 3.23
N ILE A 151 7.43 -4.74 1.89
CA ILE A 151 8.19 -5.69 1.05
C ILE A 151 9.68 -5.68 1.44
N ALA A 152 10.25 -4.51 1.74
CA ALA A 152 11.66 -4.39 2.06
C ALA A 152 12.09 -5.12 3.33
N TYR A 153 11.16 -5.32 4.27
CA TYR A 153 11.41 -6.03 5.51
C TYR A 153 11.07 -7.53 5.48
N MET A 154 10.35 -8.01 4.45
CA MET A 154 10.06 -9.44 4.28
C MET A 154 11.31 -10.34 4.37
N PRO A 155 12.44 -10.03 3.70
CA PRO A 155 13.64 -10.86 3.79
C PRO A 155 14.23 -10.92 5.21
N LEU A 156 14.11 -9.84 6.00
CA LEU A 156 14.60 -9.81 7.38
C LEU A 156 13.76 -10.69 8.30
N VAL A 157 12.43 -10.68 8.13
CA VAL A 157 11.54 -11.55 8.90
C VAL A 157 11.87 -13.02 8.62
N LEU A 158 12.00 -13.39 7.34
CA LEU A 158 12.42 -14.75 6.96
C LEU A 158 13.80 -15.11 7.52
N SER A 159 14.73 -14.16 7.58
CA SER A 159 16.06 -14.37 8.17
C SER A 159 15.97 -14.76 9.65
N GLY A 160 15.15 -14.05 10.43
CA GLY A 160 14.93 -14.37 11.86
C GLY A 160 14.30 -15.75 12.07
N ILE A 161 13.30 -16.08 11.26
CA ILE A 161 12.62 -17.39 11.26
C ILE A 161 13.63 -18.51 10.98
N LEU A 162 14.42 -18.35 9.90
CA LEU A 162 15.41 -19.33 9.49
C LEU A 162 16.52 -19.51 10.53
N LEU A 163 16.98 -18.43 11.18
CA LEU A 163 17.96 -18.51 12.27
C LEU A 163 17.44 -19.35 13.44
N THR A 164 16.15 -19.22 13.77
CA THR A 164 15.50 -20.00 14.84
C THR A 164 15.50 -21.50 14.49
N PHE A 165 15.10 -21.86 13.27
CA PHE A 165 15.19 -23.25 12.77
C PHE A 165 16.63 -23.76 12.56
N GLN A 166 17.63 -22.87 12.56
CA GLN A 166 19.04 -23.22 12.61
C GLN A 166 19.56 -23.40 14.06
N ARG A 167 18.66 -23.49 15.04
CA ARG A 167 18.94 -23.62 16.50
C ARG A 167 19.65 -22.42 17.12
N LYS A 168 19.69 -21.28 16.43
CA LYS A 168 20.18 -20.01 16.99
C LYS A 168 19.03 -19.29 17.70
N TYR A 169 18.44 -19.94 18.71
CA TYR A 169 17.17 -19.53 19.31
C TYR A 169 17.14 -18.08 19.79
N ILE A 170 18.17 -17.62 20.52
CA ILE A 170 18.22 -16.25 21.07
C ILE A 170 18.33 -15.23 19.94
N LEU A 171 19.28 -15.44 19.03
CA LEU A 171 19.48 -14.54 17.89
C LEU A 171 18.27 -14.52 16.96
N GLY A 172 17.71 -15.69 16.65
CA GLY A 172 16.52 -15.83 15.83
C GLY A 172 15.30 -15.18 16.45
N PHE A 173 15.10 -15.34 17.76
CA PHE A 173 14.06 -14.64 18.52
C PHE A 173 14.22 -13.12 18.43
N LEU A 174 15.36 -12.57 18.86
CA LEU A 174 15.59 -11.12 18.88
C LEU A 174 15.47 -10.51 17.47
N PHE A 175 16.05 -11.18 16.47
CA PHE A 175 16.01 -10.71 15.09
C PHE A 175 14.59 -10.77 14.51
N THR A 176 13.83 -11.84 14.79
CA THR A 176 12.42 -11.94 14.35
C THR A 176 11.57 -10.87 15.02
N THR A 177 11.74 -10.61 16.32
CA THR A 177 10.99 -9.57 17.05
C THR A 177 11.20 -8.20 16.40
N ILE A 178 12.46 -7.82 16.12
CA ILE A 178 12.77 -6.51 15.51
C ILE A 178 12.33 -6.47 14.04
N ALA A 179 12.62 -7.50 13.25
CA ALA A 179 12.24 -7.54 11.84
C ALA A 179 10.72 -7.50 11.65
N MET A 180 9.98 -8.27 12.45
CA MET A 180 8.51 -8.25 12.44
C MET A 180 7.99 -6.90 12.92
N ALA A 181 8.59 -6.29 13.95
CA ALA A 181 8.17 -4.97 14.40
C ALA A 181 8.37 -3.89 13.33
N LEU A 182 9.48 -3.95 12.56
CA LEU A 182 9.74 -3.06 11.44
C LEU A 182 8.78 -3.30 10.26
N GLU A 183 8.46 -4.56 9.98
CA GLU A 183 7.49 -4.94 8.94
C GLU A 183 6.08 -4.41 9.29
N MET A 184 5.61 -4.63 10.52
CA MET A 184 4.30 -4.14 10.97
C MET A 184 4.23 -2.61 11.04
N LEU A 185 5.35 -1.94 11.34
CA LEU A 185 5.45 -0.48 11.34
C LEU A 185 5.18 0.12 9.95
N ALA A 186 5.51 -0.59 8.87
CA ALA A 186 5.22 -0.14 7.50
C ALA A 186 3.71 0.04 7.25
N ASN A 187 2.86 -0.51 8.13
CA ASN A 187 1.42 -0.29 8.19
C ASN A 187 0.68 -0.72 6.91
N HIS A 188 1.17 -1.75 6.22
CA HIS A 188 0.53 -2.34 5.04
C HIS A 188 0.14 -3.80 5.28
N PHE A 189 -0.91 -4.00 6.09
CA PHE A 189 -1.34 -5.33 6.57
C PHE A 189 -1.56 -6.40 5.50
N GLN A 190 -1.93 -6.03 4.26
CA GLN A 190 -2.05 -6.98 3.16
C GLN A 190 -0.70 -7.63 2.78
N MET A 191 0.40 -6.87 2.81
CA MET A 191 1.74 -7.40 2.51
C MET A 191 2.22 -8.29 3.66
N THR A 192 1.98 -7.87 4.91
CA THR A 192 2.21 -8.69 6.11
C THR A 192 1.47 -10.03 6.03
N TYR A 193 0.21 -9.99 5.57
CA TYR A 193 -0.62 -11.17 5.39
C TYR A 193 -0.07 -12.09 4.30
N TYR A 194 0.38 -11.56 3.15
CA TYR A 194 1.03 -12.36 2.12
C TYR A 194 2.35 -12.97 2.59
N LEU A 195 3.14 -12.25 3.38
CA LEU A 195 4.33 -12.80 4.02
C LEU A 195 3.96 -13.96 4.96
N LEU A 196 2.88 -13.83 5.74
CA LEU A 196 2.38 -14.91 6.59
C LEU A 196 2.03 -16.16 5.76
N LEU A 197 1.38 -16.03 4.60
CA LEU A 197 1.12 -17.16 3.72
C LEU A 197 2.41 -17.88 3.29
N LEU A 198 3.45 -17.13 2.94
CA LEU A 198 4.77 -17.71 2.63
C LEU A 198 5.41 -18.39 3.86
N VAL A 199 5.29 -17.78 5.05
CA VAL A 199 5.79 -18.36 6.31
C VAL A 199 5.05 -19.66 6.65
N LEU A 200 3.75 -19.76 6.38
CA LEU A 200 2.97 -20.99 6.54
C LEU A 200 3.46 -22.07 5.58
N VAL A 201 3.70 -21.73 4.30
CA VAL A 201 4.30 -22.67 3.34
C VAL A 201 5.67 -23.16 3.81
N LEU A 202 6.54 -22.25 4.28
CA LEU A 202 7.84 -22.61 4.88
C LEU A 202 7.65 -23.53 6.08
N GLY A 203 6.72 -23.19 6.98
CA GLY A 203 6.39 -23.96 8.17
C GLY A 203 5.92 -25.38 7.84
N ILE A 204 5.05 -25.55 6.85
CA ILE A 204 4.57 -26.87 6.37
C ILE A 204 5.74 -27.70 5.83
N VAL A 205 6.58 -27.11 4.97
CA VAL A 205 7.74 -27.82 4.41
C VAL A 205 8.74 -28.22 5.51
N TYR A 206 8.95 -27.35 6.51
CA TYR A 206 9.81 -27.66 7.66
C TYR A 206 9.19 -28.69 8.61
N LEU A 207 7.86 -28.71 8.74
CA LEU A 207 7.14 -29.72 9.52
C LEU A 207 7.30 -31.10 8.87
N ILE A 208 7.09 -31.20 7.56
CA ILE A 208 7.29 -32.44 6.80
C ILE A 208 8.75 -32.92 6.94
N ASP A 209 9.72 -32.03 6.78
CA ASP A 209 11.15 -32.34 6.96
C ASP A 209 11.46 -32.80 8.39
N ALA A 210 10.87 -32.15 9.40
CA ALA A 210 11.05 -32.49 10.81
C ALA A 210 10.39 -33.82 11.18
N PHE A 211 9.22 -34.13 10.63
CA PHE A 211 8.55 -35.42 10.81
C PHE A 211 9.42 -36.55 10.24
N ASN A 212 9.87 -36.41 8.99
CA ASN A 212 10.70 -37.41 8.32
C ASN A 212 12.05 -37.62 9.01
N LYS A 213 12.59 -36.60 9.67
CA LYS A 213 13.88 -36.65 10.39
C LYS A 213 13.76 -36.87 11.89
N GLN A 214 12.56 -37.10 12.42
CA GLN A 214 12.30 -37.25 13.87
C GLN A 214 12.76 -36.04 14.71
N LEU A 215 12.60 -34.83 14.18
CA LEU A 215 12.98 -33.55 14.80
C LEU A 215 11.76 -32.70 15.23
N LEU A 216 10.59 -33.32 15.44
CA LEU A 216 9.36 -32.61 15.86
C LEU A 216 9.53 -31.76 17.13
N PRO A 217 10.23 -32.20 18.20
CA PRO A 217 10.42 -31.36 19.38
C PRO A 217 11.15 -30.05 19.07
N HIS A 218 12.13 -30.09 18.15
CA HIS A 218 12.82 -28.89 17.69
C HIS A 218 11.91 -27.97 16.88
N PHE A 219 11.05 -28.54 16.03
CA PHE A 219 10.07 -27.78 15.26
C PHE A 219 9.10 -27.03 16.19
N VAL A 220 8.45 -27.74 17.12
CA VAL A 220 7.49 -27.15 18.07
C VAL A 220 8.16 -26.08 18.94
N LYS A 221 9.36 -26.34 19.46
CA LYS A 221 10.14 -25.34 20.21
C LYS A 221 10.44 -24.10 19.38
N SER A 222 10.82 -24.27 18.12
CA SER A 222 11.12 -23.14 17.22
C SER A 222 9.87 -22.31 16.95
N VAL A 223 8.74 -22.95 16.67
CA VAL A 223 7.44 -22.27 16.46
C VAL A 223 7.04 -21.51 17.72
N GLY A 224 7.13 -22.12 18.91
CA GLY A 224 6.82 -21.45 20.18
C GLY A 224 7.65 -20.18 20.41
N ILE A 225 8.96 -20.22 20.11
CA ILE A 225 9.84 -19.05 20.20
C ILE A 225 9.41 -17.94 19.22
N LEU A 226 9.06 -18.31 17.99
CA LEU A 226 8.62 -17.34 16.97
C LEU A 226 7.28 -16.70 17.34
N ILE A 227 6.34 -17.45 17.93
CA ILE A 227 5.07 -16.91 18.42
C ILE A 227 5.32 -15.83 19.48
N VAL A 228 6.20 -16.10 20.45
CA VAL A 228 6.55 -15.08 21.47
C VAL A 228 7.21 -13.86 20.84
N ALA A 229 8.08 -14.05 19.82
CA ALA A 229 8.69 -12.94 19.10
C ALA A 229 7.65 -12.05 18.40
N VAL A 230 6.64 -12.67 17.75
CA VAL A 230 5.54 -11.95 17.09
C VAL A 230 4.67 -11.21 18.10
N VAL A 231 4.35 -11.82 19.25
CA VAL A 231 3.59 -11.16 20.32
C VAL A 231 4.31 -9.90 20.82
N LEU A 232 5.63 -9.96 21.01
CA LEU A 232 6.41 -8.78 21.37
C LEU A 232 6.46 -7.74 20.25
N ALA A 233 6.56 -8.16 18.99
CA ALA A 233 6.51 -7.26 17.83
C ALA A 233 5.17 -6.52 17.70
N ILE A 234 4.05 -7.19 18.00
CA ILE A 234 2.73 -6.59 18.12
C ILE A 234 2.73 -5.57 19.26
N GLY A 235 3.28 -5.92 20.42
CA GLY A 235 3.40 -5.03 21.58
C GLY A 235 4.16 -3.74 21.25
N LEU A 236 5.27 -3.84 20.51
CA LEU A 236 6.05 -2.67 20.06
C LEU A 236 5.24 -1.72 19.16
N ASN A 237 4.27 -2.24 18.41
CA ASN A 237 3.39 -1.48 17.50
C ASN A 237 1.96 -1.29 18.05
N ALA A 238 1.74 -1.55 19.35
CA ALA A 238 0.41 -1.65 19.93
C ALA A 238 -0.47 -0.41 19.69
N THR A 239 0.07 0.81 19.81
CA THR A 239 -0.70 2.04 19.59
C THR A 239 -1.32 2.08 18.20
N ASN A 240 -0.52 1.86 17.16
CA ASN A 240 -1.00 1.92 15.78
C ASN A 240 -2.01 0.79 15.51
N ILE A 241 -1.71 -0.43 15.97
CA ILE A 241 -2.58 -1.60 15.74
C ILE A 241 -3.93 -1.42 16.42
N LEU A 242 -3.95 -1.02 17.70
CA LEU A 242 -5.19 -0.83 18.46
C LEU A 242 -6.02 0.32 17.89
N ALA A 243 -5.40 1.47 17.57
CA ALA A 243 -6.10 2.60 16.97
C ALA A 243 -6.69 2.23 15.60
N THR A 244 -5.94 1.47 14.79
CA THR A 244 -6.42 0.95 13.50
C THR A 244 -7.58 -0.03 13.68
N GLN A 245 -7.50 -0.94 14.64
CA GLN A 245 -8.56 -1.91 14.91
C GLN A 245 -9.84 -1.24 15.42
N GLU A 246 -9.71 -0.23 16.27
CA GLU A 246 -10.85 0.58 16.73
C GLU A 246 -11.50 1.31 15.56
N TYR A 247 -10.70 1.97 14.73
CA TYR A 247 -11.20 2.72 13.57
C TYR A 247 -11.76 1.83 12.46
N ALA A 248 -11.20 0.64 12.24
CA ALA A 248 -11.67 -0.29 11.22
C ALA A 248 -13.16 -0.64 11.37
N LYS A 249 -13.69 -0.61 12.60
CA LYS A 249 -15.11 -0.86 12.91
C LYS A 249 -16.05 0.26 12.43
N GLU A 250 -15.56 1.48 12.28
CA GLU A 250 -16.32 2.66 11.82
C GLU A 250 -16.02 3.02 10.35
N SER A 251 -15.04 2.35 9.73
CA SER A 251 -14.61 2.59 8.34
C SER A 251 -15.37 1.75 7.31
N THR A 252 -15.20 2.04 6.03
CA THR A 252 -15.70 1.22 4.90
C THR A 252 -15.23 -0.24 4.90
N ARG A 253 -14.36 -0.66 5.82
CA ARG A 253 -13.95 -2.06 6.02
C ARG A 253 -14.86 -2.86 6.98
N SER A 254 -15.76 -2.18 7.71
CA SER A 254 -16.74 -2.83 8.58
C SER A 254 -17.95 -3.35 7.80
N LYS A 255 -18.99 -3.87 8.47
CA LYS A 255 -20.24 -4.29 7.81
C LYS A 255 -21.14 -3.06 7.58
N SER A 256 -21.79 -2.97 6.42
CA SER A 256 -22.84 -1.98 6.14
C SER A 256 -24.00 -2.17 7.12
N GLU A 257 -24.48 -1.09 7.72
CA GLU A 257 -25.76 -1.12 8.45
C GLU A 257 -26.95 -0.89 7.51
N LEU A 258 -26.70 -0.29 6.33
CA LEU A 258 -27.70 -0.17 5.28
C LEU A 258 -27.93 -1.49 4.56
N THR A 259 -29.20 -1.79 4.29
CA THR A 259 -29.66 -2.95 3.49
C THR A 259 -30.25 -2.53 2.13
N ILE A 260 -30.06 -1.27 1.75
CA ILE A 260 -30.55 -0.68 0.51
C ILE A 260 -29.43 0.07 -0.21
N ASN A 261 -29.55 0.17 -1.53
CA ASN A 261 -28.73 1.01 -2.40
C ASN A 261 -29.37 2.39 -2.60
N PRO A 262 -28.64 3.40 -3.14
CA PRO A 262 -29.17 4.74 -3.37
C PRO A 262 -30.36 4.84 -4.34
N ASP A 263 -30.64 3.78 -5.09
CA ASP A 263 -31.80 3.63 -5.99
C ASP A 263 -32.98 2.90 -5.33
N GLY A 264 -32.86 2.53 -4.05
CA GLY A 264 -33.85 1.78 -3.29
C GLY A 264 -33.80 0.26 -3.47
N SER A 265 -32.93 -0.27 -4.34
CA SER A 265 -32.77 -1.71 -4.52
C SER A 265 -32.16 -2.38 -3.28
N PRO A 266 -32.47 -3.67 -2.99
CA PRO A 266 -31.86 -4.39 -1.89
C PRO A 266 -30.33 -4.48 -2.04
N LYS A 267 -29.61 -4.28 -0.94
CA LYS A 267 -28.16 -4.40 -0.86
C LYS A 267 -27.78 -5.63 -0.04
N GLU A 268 -26.94 -6.50 -0.61
CA GLU A 268 -26.42 -7.65 0.12
C GLU A 268 -25.43 -7.21 1.21
N VAL A 269 -25.68 -7.60 2.46
CA VAL A 269 -24.86 -7.16 3.58
C VAL A 269 -23.78 -8.18 3.91
N THR A 270 -22.67 -8.12 3.18
CA THR A 270 -21.54 -9.03 3.36
C THR A 270 -20.60 -8.57 4.48
N SER A 271 -19.84 -9.53 5.04
CA SER A 271 -18.83 -9.27 6.07
C SER A 271 -17.44 -9.03 5.47
N GLY A 272 -17.30 -8.08 4.56
CA GLY A 272 -16.04 -7.86 3.86
C GLY A 272 -16.15 -6.87 2.72
N LEU A 273 -15.15 -6.89 1.85
CA LEU A 273 -15.22 -6.25 0.55
C LEU A 273 -15.99 -7.14 -0.42
N ASP A 274 -16.64 -6.53 -1.41
CA ASP A 274 -17.34 -7.26 -2.46
C ASP A 274 -16.36 -8.06 -3.32
N THR A 275 -16.75 -9.27 -3.75
CA THR A 275 -15.90 -10.18 -4.54
C THR A 275 -15.38 -9.52 -5.82
N GLU A 276 -16.20 -8.71 -6.48
CA GLU A 276 -15.81 -7.96 -7.68
C GLU A 276 -14.72 -6.93 -7.38
N TYR A 277 -14.82 -6.22 -6.25
CA TYR A 277 -13.80 -5.28 -5.80
C TYR A 277 -12.51 -5.99 -5.33
N ILE A 278 -12.63 -7.14 -4.68
CA ILE A 278 -11.47 -7.97 -4.29
C ILE A 278 -10.69 -8.39 -5.54
N THR A 279 -11.41 -8.85 -6.57
CA THR A 279 -10.86 -9.41 -7.81
C THR A 279 -10.71 -8.41 -8.96
N GLU A 280 -10.92 -7.12 -8.69
CA GLU A 280 -10.81 -6.03 -9.67
C GLU A 280 -9.48 -6.09 -10.44
N TYR A 281 -8.38 -6.26 -9.69
CA TYR A 281 -7.06 -6.52 -10.25
C TYR A 281 -6.72 -8.00 -10.11
N SER A 282 -7.05 -8.75 -11.17
CA SER A 282 -6.78 -10.18 -11.33
C SER A 282 -5.81 -10.40 -12.47
N TYR A 283 -4.71 -11.10 -12.19
CA TYR A 283 -3.64 -11.34 -13.15
C TYR A 283 -4.08 -12.34 -14.22
N GLY A 284 -3.80 -12.09 -15.50
CA GLY A 284 -4.15 -13.02 -16.58
C GLY A 284 -3.33 -14.32 -16.52
N ILE A 285 -3.92 -15.46 -16.90
CA ILE A 285 -3.20 -16.75 -16.93
C ILE A 285 -2.01 -16.66 -17.89
N VAL A 286 -2.25 -16.18 -19.12
CA VAL A 286 -1.22 -15.96 -20.14
C VAL A 286 -0.31 -14.77 -19.81
N GLU A 287 -0.78 -13.85 -18.96
CA GLU A 287 0.02 -12.71 -18.47
C GLU A 287 1.20 -13.17 -17.60
N THR A 288 1.19 -14.40 -17.07
CA THR A 288 2.34 -15.06 -16.41
C THR A 288 3.64 -14.98 -17.19
N PHE A 289 3.58 -14.95 -18.51
CA PHE A 289 4.80 -14.82 -19.32
C PHE A 289 5.41 -13.41 -19.27
N ASN A 290 4.71 -12.39 -18.75
CA ASN A 290 5.32 -11.10 -18.40
C ASN A 290 6.43 -11.24 -17.35
N LEU A 291 6.40 -12.29 -16.51
CA LEU A 291 7.48 -12.56 -15.56
C LEU A 291 8.82 -12.85 -16.29
N PHE A 292 8.75 -13.36 -17.53
CA PHE A 292 9.88 -13.83 -18.35
C PHE A 292 10.19 -12.98 -19.59
N ILE A 293 9.17 -12.40 -20.22
CA ILE A 293 9.28 -11.50 -21.37
C ILE A 293 8.58 -10.19 -20.98
N PRO A 294 9.29 -9.06 -20.86
CA PRO A 294 8.76 -7.89 -20.17
C PRO A 294 7.44 -7.37 -20.76
N ARG A 295 7.39 -7.08 -22.07
CA ARG A 295 6.15 -6.61 -22.73
C ARG A 295 5.36 -7.72 -23.43
N PHE A 296 5.20 -8.89 -22.80
CA PHE A 296 4.45 -10.01 -23.38
C PHE A 296 2.97 -9.67 -23.59
N MET A 297 2.33 -9.01 -22.61
CA MET A 297 0.96 -8.46 -22.73
C MET A 297 0.95 -6.94 -23.02
N GLY A 298 2.03 -6.41 -23.61
CA GLY A 298 2.32 -4.97 -23.62
C GLY A 298 3.02 -4.53 -22.34
N GLY A 299 3.36 -3.24 -22.22
CA GLY A 299 3.96 -2.69 -21.01
C GLY A 299 2.90 -2.12 -20.07
N GLY A 300 2.96 -0.82 -19.82
CA GLY A 300 1.91 -0.10 -19.10
C GLY A 300 0.62 0.04 -19.93
N SER A 301 -0.47 0.47 -19.28
CA SER A 301 -1.74 0.82 -19.91
C SER A 301 -1.55 1.85 -21.01
N TYR A 302 -0.54 2.71 -20.86
CA TYR A 302 -0.08 3.65 -21.86
C TYR A 302 1.45 3.64 -21.88
N GLU A 303 2.04 3.66 -23.07
CA GLU A 303 3.50 3.76 -23.25
C GLU A 303 3.85 4.72 -24.39
N ASP A 304 5.02 5.35 -24.30
CA ASP A 304 5.62 6.05 -25.42
C ASP A 304 6.21 5.05 -26.41
N VAL A 305 5.56 4.91 -27.56
CA VAL A 305 5.99 4.03 -28.66
C VAL A 305 6.85 4.75 -29.70
N GLY A 306 7.07 6.06 -29.54
CA GLY A 306 7.96 6.86 -30.38
C GLY A 306 7.49 7.08 -31.82
N ARG A 307 8.35 7.72 -32.62
CA ARG A 307 8.07 8.15 -34.00
C ARG A 307 8.03 7.01 -35.02
N ASP A 308 8.71 5.90 -34.73
CA ASP A 308 8.76 4.75 -35.63
C ASP A 308 7.54 3.83 -35.48
N SER A 309 6.59 4.19 -34.60
CA SER A 309 5.40 3.41 -34.32
C SER A 309 4.36 3.43 -35.45
N GLU A 310 3.57 2.35 -35.52
CA GLU A 310 2.41 2.29 -36.40
C GLU A 310 1.34 3.28 -35.92
N THR A 311 1.21 3.51 -34.61
CA THR A 311 0.33 4.55 -34.05
C THR A 311 0.73 5.94 -34.53
N PHE A 312 2.02 6.29 -34.51
CA PHE A 312 2.49 7.57 -35.04
C PHE A 312 2.18 7.71 -36.53
N LYS A 313 2.46 6.66 -37.32
CA LYS A 313 2.15 6.64 -38.76
C LYS A 313 0.66 6.79 -39.04
N PHE A 314 -0.20 6.18 -38.22
CA PHE A 314 -1.64 6.33 -38.31
C PHE A 314 -2.09 7.77 -38.07
N PHE A 315 -1.64 8.41 -36.98
CA PHE A 315 -2.01 9.81 -36.73
C PHE A 315 -1.53 10.75 -37.85
N ARG A 316 -0.36 10.46 -38.43
CA ARG A 316 0.14 11.17 -39.62
C ARG A 316 -0.74 10.94 -40.85
N SER A 317 -1.26 9.73 -41.06
CA SER A 317 -2.10 9.41 -42.22
C SER A 317 -3.48 10.07 -42.18
N ILE A 318 -4.00 10.37 -40.98
CA ILE A 318 -5.26 11.11 -40.78
C ILE A 318 -5.06 12.63 -40.66
N GLY A 319 -3.87 13.15 -40.96
CA GLY A 319 -3.61 14.58 -41.07
C GLY A 319 -3.04 15.28 -39.83
N ALA A 320 -2.74 14.56 -38.73
CA ALA A 320 -2.13 15.17 -37.55
C ALA A 320 -0.72 15.69 -37.85
N THR A 321 -0.35 16.85 -37.31
CA THR A 321 1.03 17.40 -37.42
C THR A 321 2.05 16.46 -36.75
N PRO A 322 3.36 16.54 -37.07
CA PRO A 322 4.36 15.68 -36.42
C PRO A 322 4.39 15.84 -34.90
N LYS A 323 4.07 17.03 -34.38
CA LYS A 323 4.00 17.30 -32.94
C LYS A 323 2.78 16.63 -32.31
N GLN A 324 1.60 16.74 -32.93
CA GLN A 324 0.38 16.08 -32.46
C GLN A 324 0.53 14.55 -32.51
N ALA A 325 0.98 14.00 -33.63
CA ALA A 325 1.19 12.56 -33.77
C ALA A 325 2.17 12.00 -32.72
N LEU A 326 3.22 12.76 -32.37
CA LEU A 326 4.16 12.38 -31.32
C LEU A 326 3.54 12.46 -29.91
N GLN A 327 2.63 13.41 -29.69
CA GLN A 327 1.92 13.52 -28.43
C GLN A 327 0.95 12.35 -28.24
N GLU A 328 0.24 11.96 -29.29
CA GLU A 328 -0.64 10.79 -29.26
C GLU A 328 0.17 9.48 -29.11
N SER A 329 1.30 9.36 -29.80
CA SER A 329 2.17 8.17 -29.67
C SER A 329 2.81 8.02 -28.29
N LYS A 330 2.82 9.07 -27.46
CA LYS A 330 3.28 9.00 -26.06
C LYS A 330 2.28 8.33 -25.13
N GLN A 331 1.02 8.23 -25.56
CA GLN A 331 -0.10 7.69 -24.79
C GLN A 331 -0.72 6.51 -25.53
N THR A 332 0.08 5.73 -26.26
CA THR A 332 -0.42 4.57 -26.99
C THR A 332 -0.84 3.46 -26.01
N PRO A 333 -2.06 2.89 -26.13
CA PRO A 333 -2.57 1.88 -25.21
C PRO A 333 -2.01 0.47 -25.50
N THR A 334 -0.74 0.26 -25.15
CA THR A 334 0.01 -0.96 -25.51
C THR A 334 -0.42 -2.18 -24.72
N TYR A 335 -0.87 -2.03 -23.47
CA TYR A 335 -1.40 -3.14 -22.68
C TYR A 335 -2.68 -3.71 -23.30
N TRP A 336 -2.73 -5.04 -23.45
CA TRP A 336 -3.86 -5.75 -24.05
C TRP A 336 -4.39 -6.90 -23.19
N GLY A 337 -3.99 -6.96 -21.91
CA GLY A 337 -4.59 -7.86 -20.93
C GLY A 337 -5.93 -7.37 -20.38
N ASN A 338 -6.41 -8.06 -19.34
CA ASN A 338 -7.75 -7.83 -18.76
C ASN A 338 -7.73 -6.98 -17.47
N GLN A 339 -6.57 -6.54 -17.00
CA GLN A 339 -6.50 -5.66 -15.83
C GLN A 339 -6.97 -4.24 -16.17
N PRO A 340 -7.63 -3.52 -15.24
CA PRO A 340 -8.19 -2.19 -15.52
C PRO A 340 -7.13 -1.14 -15.89
N ILE A 341 -6.06 -1.09 -15.09
CA ILE A 341 -4.90 -0.21 -15.26
C ILE A 341 -3.66 -0.98 -14.80
N VAL A 342 -2.58 -0.87 -15.56
CA VAL A 342 -1.27 -1.44 -15.27
C VAL A 342 -0.22 -0.37 -15.53
N GLU A 343 0.63 -0.07 -14.57
CA GLU A 343 1.69 0.93 -14.77
C GLU A 343 2.84 0.34 -15.59
N ALA A 344 3.15 -0.93 -15.37
CA ALA A 344 4.17 -1.67 -16.08
C ALA A 344 4.11 -3.18 -15.75
N PRO A 345 4.79 -4.04 -16.53
CA PRO A 345 4.70 -5.49 -16.37
C PRO A 345 5.41 -5.97 -15.09
N ALA A 346 4.91 -7.07 -14.52
CA ALA A 346 5.50 -7.76 -13.36
C ALA A 346 6.77 -8.55 -13.74
N TYR A 347 7.74 -7.91 -14.39
CA TYR A 347 8.94 -8.56 -14.92
C TYR A 347 9.95 -8.91 -13.81
N VAL A 348 10.37 -10.18 -13.75
CA VAL A 348 11.34 -10.69 -12.75
C VAL A 348 12.76 -10.83 -13.33
N GLY A 349 12.90 -10.80 -14.66
CA GLY A 349 14.17 -10.99 -15.37
C GLY A 349 14.25 -12.32 -16.11
N ALA A 350 14.58 -12.25 -17.40
CA ALA A 350 14.84 -13.41 -18.25
C ALA A 350 16.02 -14.23 -17.73
N VAL A 351 17.10 -13.56 -17.31
CA VAL A 351 18.31 -14.19 -16.77
C VAL A 351 17.99 -14.85 -15.42
N VAL A 352 17.22 -14.16 -14.57
CA VAL A 352 16.82 -14.66 -13.25
C VAL A 352 15.92 -15.88 -13.38
N LEU A 353 14.91 -15.85 -14.25
CA LEU A 353 14.02 -16.99 -14.49
C LEU A 353 14.74 -18.17 -15.14
N PHE A 354 15.69 -17.92 -16.06
CA PHE A 354 16.54 -18.99 -16.59
C PHE A 354 17.33 -19.70 -15.48
N LEU A 355 17.95 -18.93 -14.58
CA LEU A 355 18.66 -19.48 -13.41
C LEU A 355 17.72 -20.18 -12.43
N PHE A 356 16.48 -19.68 -12.26
CA PHE A 356 15.44 -20.33 -11.47
C PHE A 356 15.09 -21.71 -12.03
N VAL A 357 14.87 -21.83 -13.34
CA VAL A 357 14.59 -23.13 -13.99
C VAL A 357 15.77 -24.08 -13.83
N ILE A 358 17.01 -23.61 -13.97
CA ILE A 358 18.20 -24.42 -13.67
C ILE A 358 18.18 -24.91 -12.21
N ALA A 359 17.86 -24.02 -11.28
CA ALA A 359 17.80 -24.33 -9.86
C ALA A 359 16.76 -25.41 -9.52
N LEU A 360 15.67 -25.52 -10.30
CA LEU A 360 14.70 -26.62 -10.13
C LEU A 360 15.33 -28.01 -10.31
N PHE A 361 16.38 -28.13 -11.13
CA PHE A 361 17.10 -29.39 -11.35
C PHE A 361 18.26 -29.60 -10.36
N LEU A 362 18.93 -28.52 -9.93
CA LEU A 362 20.15 -28.60 -9.12
C LEU A 362 19.92 -28.49 -7.61
N VAL A 363 18.88 -27.77 -7.18
CA VAL A 363 18.60 -27.56 -5.76
C VAL A 363 17.65 -28.65 -5.27
N LYS A 364 18.02 -29.32 -4.17
CA LYS A 364 17.26 -30.44 -3.60
C LYS A 364 16.81 -30.13 -2.17
N GLY A 365 15.84 -30.91 -1.70
CA GLY A 365 15.36 -30.88 -0.31
C GLY A 365 14.49 -29.66 0.01
N ARG A 366 14.34 -29.38 1.31
CA ARG A 366 13.41 -28.39 1.84
C ARG A 366 13.55 -27.00 1.23
N LEU A 367 14.77 -26.54 0.93
CA LEU A 367 15.05 -25.21 0.38
C LEU A 367 14.32 -24.98 -0.96
N LYS A 368 14.37 -25.97 -1.86
CA LYS A 368 13.64 -25.90 -3.13
C LYS A 368 12.13 -25.83 -2.89
N TRP A 369 11.61 -26.72 -2.04
CA TRP A 369 10.16 -26.94 -1.96
C TRP A 369 9.39 -25.76 -1.37
N TRP A 370 9.91 -25.06 -0.36
CA TRP A 370 9.19 -23.89 0.16
C TRP A 370 9.22 -22.71 -0.82
N LEU A 371 10.31 -22.54 -1.56
CA LEU A 371 10.44 -21.49 -2.59
C LEU A 371 9.54 -21.76 -3.80
N VAL A 372 9.51 -23.01 -4.28
CA VAL A 372 8.65 -23.42 -5.40
C VAL A 372 7.18 -23.37 -4.99
N ALA A 373 6.81 -23.91 -3.82
CA ALA A 373 5.44 -23.85 -3.34
C ALA A 373 4.98 -22.40 -3.08
N GLY A 374 5.84 -21.54 -2.54
CA GLY A 374 5.55 -20.11 -2.38
C GLY A 374 5.33 -19.40 -3.71
N THR A 375 6.17 -19.69 -4.72
CA THR A 375 6.03 -19.17 -6.08
C THR A 375 4.71 -19.61 -6.71
N LEU A 376 4.37 -20.90 -6.61
CA LEU A 376 3.13 -21.44 -7.18
C LEU A 376 1.89 -20.93 -6.46
N LEU A 377 1.90 -20.87 -5.13
CA LEU A 377 0.79 -20.32 -4.34
C LEU A 377 0.53 -18.86 -4.70
N SER A 378 1.58 -18.05 -4.76
CA SER A 378 1.52 -16.64 -5.17
C SER A 378 0.92 -16.50 -6.58
N LEU A 379 1.43 -17.28 -7.54
CA LEU A 379 0.95 -17.21 -8.91
C LEU A 379 -0.53 -17.61 -9.03
N LEU A 380 -0.94 -18.73 -8.42
CA LEU A 380 -2.31 -19.23 -8.49
C LEU A 380 -3.31 -18.27 -7.85
N LEU A 381 -2.97 -17.66 -6.71
CA LEU A 381 -3.83 -16.68 -6.04
C LEU A 381 -3.86 -15.34 -6.79
N SER A 382 -2.79 -14.98 -7.50
CA SER A 382 -2.74 -13.73 -8.29
C SER A 382 -3.75 -13.72 -9.44
N TYR A 383 -4.17 -14.91 -9.92
CA TYR A 383 -5.12 -15.02 -11.03
C TYR A 383 -6.53 -14.54 -10.69
N GLY A 384 -6.91 -14.48 -9.41
CA GLY A 384 -8.19 -13.92 -8.98
C GLY A 384 -9.38 -14.50 -9.73
N LYS A 385 -10.18 -13.64 -10.39
CA LYS A 385 -11.35 -14.06 -11.16
C LYS A 385 -11.02 -14.97 -12.35
N ASN A 386 -9.77 -14.95 -12.85
CA ASN A 386 -9.32 -15.87 -13.90
C ASN A 386 -9.09 -17.30 -13.36
N PHE A 387 -9.10 -17.50 -12.04
CA PHE A 387 -9.13 -18.80 -11.38
C PHE A 387 -10.09 -18.78 -10.17
N SER A 388 -11.37 -18.53 -10.44
CA SER A 388 -12.40 -18.27 -9.43
C SER A 388 -12.51 -19.36 -8.37
N PHE A 389 -12.42 -20.65 -8.73
CA PHE A 389 -12.53 -21.75 -7.77
C PHE A 389 -11.60 -21.60 -6.55
N LEU A 390 -10.31 -21.29 -6.77
CA LEU A 390 -9.36 -21.11 -5.68
C LEU A 390 -9.60 -19.78 -4.95
N THR A 391 -9.91 -18.73 -5.71
CA THR A 391 -10.17 -17.40 -5.17
C THR A 391 -11.38 -17.38 -4.25
N ASP A 392 -12.48 -18.00 -4.65
CA ASP A 392 -13.73 -18.09 -3.89
C ASP A 392 -13.53 -18.94 -2.63
N LEU A 393 -12.75 -20.03 -2.72
CA LEU A 393 -12.35 -20.82 -1.54
C LEU A 393 -11.62 -19.93 -0.51
N PHE A 394 -10.71 -19.08 -0.96
CA PHE A 394 -9.97 -18.16 -0.09
C PHE A 394 -10.87 -17.05 0.47
N ILE A 395 -11.73 -16.45 -0.35
CA ILE A 395 -12.66 -15.40 0.09
C ILE A 395 -13.64 -15.93 1.14
N ASN A 396 -14.16 -17.14 0.94
CA ASN A 396 -15.23 -17.69 1.78
C ASN A 396 -14.72 -18.34 3.07
N TYR A 397 -13.53 -18.94 3.07
CA TYR A 397 -13.06 -19.77 4.18
C TYR A 397 -11.75 -19.33 4.82
N VAL A 398 -10.88 -18.58 4.13
CA VAL A 398 -9.57 -18.22 4.69
C VAL A 398 -9.71 -16.90 5.47
N PRO A 399 -9.37 -16.89 6.77
CA PRO A 399 -9.54 -15.70 7.61
C PRO A 399 -8.86 -14.46 7.04
N LEU A 400 -9.56 -13.32 7.13
CA LEU A 400 -9.11 -11.99 6.72
C LEU A 400 -8.86 -11.80 5.21
N TYR A 401 -8.94 -12.85 4.37
CA TYR A 401 -8.68 -12.72 2.93
C TYR A 401 -9.66 -11.74 2.27
N ASN A 402 -10.95 -11.79 2.65
CA ASN A 402 -12.00 -10.91 2.17
C ASN A 402 -11.92 -9.44 2.66
N LYS A 403 -10.82 -9.05 3.33
CA LYS A 403 -10.55 -7.67 3.78
C LYS A 403 -9.60 -6.92 2.87
N PHE A 404 -9.04 -7.58 1.85
CA PHE A 404 -8.02 -7.03 0.96
C PHE A 404 -8.51 -7.02 -0.49
N ARG A 405 -8.03 -6.04 -1.27
CA ARG A 405 -8.34 -5.90 -2.70
C ARG A 405 -7.10 -6.13 -3.56
N ALA A 406 -7.29 -6.28 -4.87
CA ALA A 406 -6.20 -6.39 -5.84
C ALA A 406 -5.31 -7.61 -5.57
N VAL A 407 -5.90 -8.80 -5.75
CA VAL A 407 -5.26 -10.10 -5.49
C VAL A 407 -3.97 -10.33 -6.30
N SER A 408 -3.81 -9.68 -7.46
CA SER A 408 -2.56 -9.73 -8.23
C SER A 408 -1.33 -9.29 -7.43
N SER A 409 -1.49 -8.41 -6.45
CA SER A 409 -0.38 -7.90 -5.63
C SER A 409 0.32 -8.95 -4.76
N ILE A 410 -0.22 -10.17 -4.63
CA ILE A 410 0.48 -11.30 -3.98
C ILE A 410 1.75 -11.74 -4.74
N GLN A 411 1.96 -11.26 -5.96
CA GLN A 411 3.16 -11.52 -6.77
C GLN A 411 4.47 -11.04 -6.12
N VAL A 412 4.40 -10.17 -5.11
CA VAL A 412 5.56 -9.83 -4.26
C VAL A 412 6.24 -11.07 -3.66
N ILE A 413 5.48 -12.14 -3.41
CA ILE A 413 5.99 -13.40 -2.86
C ILE A 413 6.78 -14.18 -3.91
N LEU A 414 6.30 -14.27 -5.16
CA LEU A 414 7.07 -14.92 -6.22
C LEU A 414 8.32 -14.10 -6.59
N GLU A 415 8.24 -12.76 -6.53
CA GLU A 415 9.38 -11.87 -6.74
C GLU A 415 10.44 -12.00 -5.66
N LEU A 416 10.06 -12.45 -4.46
CA LEU A 416 11.00 -12.80 -3.41
C LEU A 416 11.56 -14.23 -3.64
N CYS A 417 10.70 -15.21 -3.93
CA CYS A 417 11.11 -16.61 -4.01
C CYS A 417 11.98 -16.94 -5.23
N ILE A 418 11.67 -16.38 -6.40
CA ILE A 418 12.34 -16.69 -7.66
C ILE A 418 13.82 -16.27 -7.61
N PRO A 419 14.20 -15.03 -7.23
CA PRO A 419 15.60 -14.63 -7.13
C PRO A 419 16.37 -15.43 -6.08
N ILE A 420 15.75 -15.84 -4.96
CA ILE A 420 16.44 -16.67 -3.95
C ILE A 420 16.86 -17.99 -4.60
N LEU A 421 15.90 -18.70 -5.23
CA LEU A 421 16.19 -20.00 -5.81
C LEU A 421 17.14 -19.90 -7.02
N ALA A 422 17.01 -18.84 -7.84
CA ALA A 422 17.91 -18.55 -8.96
C ALA A 422 19.38 -18.41 -8.52
N VAL A 423 19.65 -17.64 -7.47
CA VAL A 423 21.00 -17.45 -6.92
C VAL A 423 21.55 -18.75 -6.36
N PHE A 424 20.70 -19.56 -5.72
CA PHE A 424 21.08 -20.91 -5.30
C PHE A 424 21.44 -21.82 -6.48
N GLY A 425 20.72 -21.70 -7.60
CA GLY A 425 21.07 -22.38 -8.86
C GLY A 425 22.46 -22.00 -9.35
N LEU A 426 22.75 -20.69 -9.41
CA LEU A 426 24.06 -20.17 -9.81
C LEU A 426 25.18 -20.62 -8.85
N TYR A 427 24.92 -20.58 -7.54
CA TYR A 427 25.88 -21.03 -6.52
C TYR A 427 26.16 -22.53 -6.61
N ARG A 428 25.13 -23.36 -6.87
CA ARG A 428 25.28 -24.82 -7.07
C ARG A 428 26.00 -25.16 -8.37
N LEU A 429 25.84 -24.36 -9.41
CA LEU A 429 26.60 -24.52 -10.66
C LEU A 429 28.10 -24.33 -10.45
N LEU A 430 28.50 -23.34 -9.64
CA LEU A 430 29.90 -22.94 -9.46
C LEU A 430 30.65 -23.77 -8.41
N ASN A 431 29.94 -24.47 -7.53
CA ASN A 431 30.54 -25.31 -6.49
C ASN A 431 30.54 -26.80 -6.88
N ASP A 432 31.37 -27.60 -6.22
CA ASP A 432 31.56 -29.02 -6.54
C ASP A 432 30.49 -29.97 -5.96
N PHE A 433 29.35 -29.43 -5.54
CA PHE A 433 28.29 -30.23 -4.91
C PHE A 433 27.60 -31.22 -5.85
N GLU A 434 27.49 -30.92 -7.15
CA GLU A 434 26.83 -31.79 -8.13
C GLU A 434 27.83 -32.19 -9.23
N HIS A 435 27.70 -33.42 -9.74
CA HIS A 435 28.53 -33.90 -10.83
C HIS A 435 28.32 -33.08 -12.11
N LYS A 436 29.40 -32.94 -12.88
CA LYS A 436 29.45 -32.21 -14.16
C LYS A 436 28.33 -32.61 -15.12
N ASP A 437 28.02 -33.90 -15.21
CA ASP A 437 26.96 -34.42 -16.09
C ASP A 437 25.56 -33.97 -15.66
N GLN A 438 25.31 -33.87 -14.36
CA GLN A 438 24.03 -33.37 -13.84
C GLN A 438 23.87 -31.88 -14.14
N LYS A 439 24.95 -31.10 -14.00
CA LYS A 439 24.97 -29.67 -14.38
C LYS A 439 24.73 -29.48 -15.87
N LEU A 440 25.33 -30.32 -16.72
CA LEU A 440 25.14 -30.25 -18.16
C LEU A 440 23.72 -30.64 -18.58
N LYS A 441 23.12 -31.67 -17.95
CA LYS A 441 21.71 -32.03 -18.15
C LYS A 441 20.77 -30.90 -17.72
N ALA A 442 20.99 -30.32 -16.55
CA ALA A 442 20.22 -29.18 -16.06
C ALA A 442 20.30 -27.99 -17.02
N LEU A 443 21.50 -27.67 -17.52
CA LEU A 443 21.70 -26.62 -18.52
C LEU A 443 20.94 -26.91 -19.81
N LYS A 444 21.06 -28.14 -20.34
CA LYS A 444 20.36 -28.56 -21.56
C LYS A 444 18.85 -28.40 -21.43
N TYR A 445 18.25 -28.95 -20.38
CA TYR A 445 16.81 -28.87 -20.19
C TYR A 445 16.33 -27.45 -19.91
N SER A 446 17.05 -26.67 -19.11
CA SER A 446 16.66 -25.29 -18.82
C SER A 446 16.74 -24.41 -20.06
N THR A 447 17.77 -24.61 -20.91
CA THR A 447 17.88 -23.92 -22.20
C THR A 447 16.76 -24.33 -23.13
N LEU A 448 16.48 -25.63 -23.25
CA LEU A 448 15.38 -26.13 -24.09
C LEU A 448 14.03 -25.56 -23.65
N ILE A 449 13.76 -25.54 -22.35
CA ILE A 449 12.50 -25.01 -21.80
C ILE A 449 12.38 -23.52 -22.08
N THR A 450 13.37 -22.72 -21.67
CA THR A 450 13.26 -21.25 -21.71
C THR A 450 13.47 -20.66 -23.11
N ALA A 451 14.51 -21.10 -23.83
CA ALA A 451 14.75 -20.66 -25.21
C ALA A 451 13.71 -21.26 -26.16
N GLY A 452 13.30 -22.52 -25.95
CA GLY A 452 12.25 -23.15 -26.73
C GLY A 452 10.90 -22.45 -26.55
N LEU A 453 10.54 -22.09 -25.31
CA LEU A 453 9.32 -21.32 -25.04
C LEU A 453 9.36 -19.93 -25.73
N ALA A 454 10.46 -19.20 -25.61
CA ALA A 454 10.63 -17.92 -26.31
C ALA A 454 10.54 -18.07 -27.83
N LEU A 455 11.12 -19.14 -28.40
CA LEU A 455 11.06 -19.41 -29.83
C LEU A 455 9.65 -19.76 -30.29
N VAL A 456 8.93 -20.59 -29.53
CA VAL A 456 7.53 -20.93 -29.80
C VAL A 456 6.68 -19.66 -29.82
N PHE A 457 6.84 -18.79 -28.83
CA PHE A 457 6.13 -17.50 -28.82
C PHE A 457 6.52 -16.62 -30.00
N LEU A 458 7.80 -16.52 -30.33
CA LEU A 458 8.26 -15.69 -31.44
C LEU A 458 7.71 -16.15 -32.80
N VAL A 459 7.65 -17.46 -33.03
CA VAL A 459 7.21 -18.07 -34.30
C VAL A 459 5.68 -18.13 -34.39
N PHE A 460 5.01 -18.60 -33.33
CA PHE A 460 3.57 -18.87 -33.32
C PHE A 460 2.72 -17.75 -32.72
N LYS A 461 3.28 -16.57 -32.41
CA LYS A 461 2.57 -15.43 -31.79
C LYS A 461 1.21 -15.11 -32.41
N THR A 462 1.10 -15.04 -33.74
CA THR A 462 -0.14 -14.67 -34.44
C THR A 462 -1.15 -15.80 -34.49
N THR A 463 -0.72 -17.04 -34.28
CA THR A 463 -1.60 -18.20 -34.12
C THR A 463 -2.07 -18.34 -32.67
N LEU A 464 -1.22 -17.97 -31.70
CA LEU A 464 -1.51 -18.06 -30.27
C LEU A 464 -2.31 -16.86 -29.75
N PHE A 465 -2.11 -15.67 -30.33
CA PHE A 465 -2.64 -14.41 -29.83
C PHE A 465 -3.12 -13.51 -30.99
N ASP A 466 -4.25 -12.83 -30.77
CA ASP A 466 -4.85 -11.89 -31.71
C ASP A 466 -4.45 -10.41 -31.43
N PHE A 467 -3.73 -10.20 -30.32
CA PHE A 467 -3.25 -8.90 -29.82
C PHE A 467 -4.38 -7.88 -29.58
N SER A 468 -5.61 -8.34 -29.33
CA SER A 468 -6.75 -7.50 -28.97
C SER A 468 -6.78 -7.22 -27.47
N GLY A 469 -7.16 -5.99 -27.08
CA GLY A 469 -7.31 -5.58 -25.69
C GLY A 469 -8.77 -5.29 -25.32
N ALA A 470 -9.08 -5.37 -24.02
CA ALA A 470 -10.45 -5.16 -23.51
C ALA A 470 -11.04 -3.77 -23.84
N ARG A 471 -10.20 -2.75 -24.05
CA ARG A 471 -10.61 -1.37 -24.38
C ARG A 471 -10.63 -1.06 -25.88
N ASP A 472 -10.28 -2.03 -26.74
CA ASP A 472 -10.16 -1.77 -28.18
C ASP A 472 -11.49 -1.31 -28.81
N GLY A 473 -12.64 -1.79 -28.30
CA GLY A 473 -13.96 -1.34 -28.75
C GLY A 473 -14.20 0.17 -28.61
N SER A 474 -13.76 0.78 -27.51
CA SER A 474 -13.87 2.22 -27.30
C SER A 474 -12.97 3.01 -28.26
N TYR A 475 -11.78 2.48 -28.56
CA TYR A 475 -10.87 3.11 -29.53
C TYR A 475 -11.36 2.97 -30.97
N ILE A 476 -12.08 1.89 -31.32
CA ILE A 476 -12.75 1.76 -32.62
C ILE A 476 -13.80 2.87 -32.79
N GLN A 477 -14.57 3.17 -31.73
CA GLN A 477 -15.56 4.25 -31.79
C GLN A 477 -14.89 5.63 -31.94
N ALA A 478 -13.76 5.87 -31.29
CA ALA A 478 -13.06 7.14 -31.33
C ALA A 478 -12.25 7.38 -32.62
N TYR A 479 -11.53 6.37 -33.10
CA TYR A 479 -10.52 6.50 -34.17
C TYR A 479 -10.72 5.54 -35.36
N GLY A 480 -11.71 4.64 -35.30
CA GLY A 480 -12.01 3.67 -36.34
C GLY A 480 -11.13 2.41 -36.33
N HIS A 481 -11.46 1.45 -37.20
CA HIS A 481 -10.78 0.15 -37.27
C HIS A 481 -9.30 0.23 -37.65
N ASN A 482 -8.93 1.22 -38.48
CA ASN A 482 -7.56 1.41 -38.94
C ASN A 482 -6.60 1.76 -37.78
N PHE A 483 -7.08 2.44 -36.74
CA PHE A 483 -6.30 2.70 -35.54
C PHE A 483 -5.96 1.40 -34.80
N ILE A 484 -6.94 0.49 -34.65
CA ILE A 484 -6.70 -0.80 -34.01
C ILE A 484 -5.71 -1.65 -34.80
N SER A 485 -5.77 -1.62 -36.13
CA SER A 485 -4.77 -2.31 -36.96
C SER A 485 -3.36 -1.77 -36.70
N ALA A 486 -3.19 -0.44 -36.60
CA ALA A 486 -1.92 0.18 -36.23
C ALA A 486 -1.48 -0.19 -34.81
N LEU A 487 -2.40 -0.12 -33.84
CA LEU A 487 -2.15 -0.46 -32.45
C LEU A 487 -1.72 -1.92 -32.27
N LYS A 488 -2.36 -2.87 -32.97
CA LYS A 488 -1.95 -4.28 -33.00
C LYS A 488 -0.56 -4.44 -33.60
N GLY A 489 -0.23 -3.68 -34.64
CA GLY A 489 1.11 -3.62 -35.22
C GLY A 489 2.17 -3.21 -34.18
N ASP A 490 1.88 -2.19 -33.37
CA ASP A 490 2.75 -1.79 -32.26
C ASP A 490 2.88 -2.88 -31.20
N ARG A 491 1.76 -3.47 -30.74
CA ARG A 491 1.76 -4.58 -29.76
C ARG A 491 2.61 -5.77 -30.24
N ILE A 492 2.48 -6.17 -31.50
CA ILE A 492 3.29 -7.23 -32.12
C ILE A 492 4.77 -6.84 -32.18
N ARG A 493 5.08 -5.58 -32.53
CA ARG A 493 6.47 -5.09 -32.56
C ARG A 493 7.10 -5.19 -31.16
N LEU A 494 6.41 -4.70 -30.13
CA LEU A 494 6.88 -4.74 -28.74
C LEU A 494 7.11 -6.18 -28.26
N PHE A 495 6.14 -7.07 -28.53
CA PHE A 495 6.24 -8.49 -28.23
C PHE A 495 7.46 -9.12 -28.89
N ASN A 496 7.67 -8.89 -30.19
CA ASN A 496 8.83 -9.43 -30.93
C ASN A 496 10.15 -8.94 -30.34
N GLN A 497 10.28 -7.63 -30.12
CA GLN A 497 11.51 -7.02 -29.59
C GLN A 497 11.91 -7.63 -28.24
N ASP A 498 10.95 -7.72 -27.31
CA ASP A 498 11.23 -8.20 -25.96
C ASP A 498 11.37 -9.73 -25.90
N THR A 499 10.69 -10.48 -26.79
CA THR A 499 10.89 -11.93 -26.93
C THR A 499 12.27 -12.26 -27.50
N ILE A 500 12.72 -11.53 -28.54
CA ILE A 500 14.07 -11.69 -29.11
C ILE A 500 15.14 -11.34 -28.07
N ARG A 501 14.97 -10.21 -27.36
CA ARG A 501 15.87 -9.82 -26.27
C ARG A 501 15.98 -10.92 -25.22
N THR A 502 14.84 -11.47 -24.80
CA THR A 502 14.78 -12.58 -23.83
C THR A 502 15.51 -13.82 -24.34
N LEU A 503 15.28 -14.21 -25.60
CA LEU A 503 15.97 -15.34 -26.23
C LEU A 503 17.48 -15.13 -26.26
N VAL A 504 17.95 -13.94 -26.64
CA VAL A 504 19.38 -13.60 -26.65
C VAL A 504 19.98 -13.70 -25.25
N LEU A 505 19.32 -13.14 -24.23
CA LEU A 505 19.79 -13.19 -22.85
C LEU A 505 19.87 -14.63 -22.31
N VAL A 506 18.90 -15.48 -22.64
CA VAL A 506 18.91 -16.91 -22.28
C VAL A 506 20.08 -17.63 -22.97
N LEU A 507 20.29 -17.40 -24.26
CA LEU A 507 21.37 -18.05 -25.01
C LEU A 507 22.75 -17.58 -24.53
N LEU A 508 22.92 -16.29 -24.21
CA LEU A 508 24.14 -15.77 -23.60
C LEU A 508 24.39 -16.38 -22.22
N SER A 509 23.36 -16.43 -21.37
CA SER A 509 23.44 -17.05 -20.05
C SER A 509 23.80 -18.54 -20.15
N SER A 510 23.17 -19.25 -21.08
CA SER A 510 23.46 -20.66 -21.36
C SER A 510 24.89 -20.86 -21.86
N GLY A 511 25.35 -20.02 -22.78
CA GLY A 511 26.71 -20.03 -23.31
C GLY A 511 27.76 -19.81 -22.22
N VAL A 512 27.56 -18.82 -21.34
CA VAL A 512 28.45 -18.57 -20.19
C VAL A 512 28.57 -19.82 -19.31
N ILE A 513 27.45 -20.45 -18.95
CA ILE A 513 27.46 -21.68 -18.14
C ILE A 513 28.13 -22.82 -18.90
N TYR A 514 27.84 -22.99 -20.20
CA TYR A 514 28.43 -24.03 -21.03
C TYR A 514 29.95 -23.92 -21.08
N PHE A 515 30.49 -22.73 -21.37
CA PHE A 515 31.94 -22.51 -21.41
C PHE A 515 32.60 -22.70 -20.04
N PHE A 516 31.92 -22.35 -18.95
CA PHE A 516 32.39 -22.65 -17.60
C PHE A 516 32.45 -24.16 -17.34
N LEU A 517 31.39 -24.90 -17.67
CA LEU A 517 31.36 -26.35 -17.55
C LEU A 517 32.37 -27.02 -18.49
N LYS A 518 32.77 -26.39 -19.59
CA LYS A 518 33.87 -26.85 -20.44
C LYS A 518 35.25 -26.37 -19.99
N GLU A 519 35.35 -25.77 -18.80
CA GLU A 519 36.59 -25.27 -18.19
C GLU A 519 37.33 -24.24 -19.08
N LYS A 520 36.59 -23.55 -19.97
CA LYS A 520 37.13 -22.50 -20.84
C LYS A 520 37.18 -21.13 -20.17
N ILE A 521 36.35 -20.92 -19.15
CA ILE A 521 36.32 -19.68 -18.36
C ILE A 521 36.30 -20.01 -16.87
N SER A 522 36.83 -19.10 -16.04
CA SER A 522 36.87 -19.28 -14.59
C SER A 522 35.55 -18.88 -13.92
N GLY A 523 35.31 -19.36 -12.69
CA GLY A 523 34.16 -18.94 -11.89
C GLY A 523 34.09 -17.43 -11.62
N LYS A 524 35.24 -16.72 -11.61
CA LYS A 524 35.27 -15.24 -11.52
C LYS A 524 34.64 -14.58 -12.76
N VAL A 525 34.91 -15.12 -13.95
CA VAL A 525 34.33 -14.62 -15.20
C VAL A 525 32.82 -14.88 -15.21
N VAL A 526 32.37 -16.05 -14.77
CA VAL A 526 30.94 -16.35 -14.63
C VAL A 526 30.24 -15.38 -13.69
N PHE A 527 30.85 -15.11 -12.53
CA PHE A 527 30.33 -14.14 -11.57
C PHE A 527 30.16 -12.73 -12.18
N ILE A 528 31.19 -12.22 -12.87
CA ILE A 528 31.14 -10.92 -13.53
C ILE A 528 30.09 -10.92 -14.64
N ALA A 529 30.07 -11.95 -15.48
CA ALA A 529 29.12 -12.08 -16.58
C ALA A 529 27.66 -12.07 -16.09
N PHE A 530 27.32 -12.85 -15.06
CA PHE A 530 25.97 -12.84 -14.51
C PHE A 530 25.61 -11.54 -13.79
N THR A 531 26.58 -10.87 -13.16
CA THR A 531 26.33 -9.52 -12.59
C THR A 531 25.93 -8.56 -13.69
N ILE A 532 26.68 -8.52 -14.80
CA ILE A 532 26.39 -7.64 -15.95
C ILE A 532 25.08 -8.04 -16.62
N LEU A 533 24.86 -9.33 -16.87
CA LEU A 533 23.65 -9.82 -17.53
C LEU A 533 22.39 -9.50 -16.71
N ILE A 534 22.40 -9.71 -15.39
CA ILE A 534 21.25 -9.39 -14.53
C ILE A 534 20.99 -7.89 -14.48
N LEU A 535 22.03 -7.07 -14.30
CA LEU A 535 21.87 -5.62 -14.28
C LEU A 535 21.37 -5.08 -15.62
N PHE A 536 21.95 -5.54 -16.73
CA PHE A 536 21.48 -5.17 -18.07
C PHE A 536 20.05 -5.65 -18.31
N ASP A 537 19.70 -6.84 -17.81
CA ASP A 537 18.38 -7.41 -17.98
C ASP A 537 17.31 -6.58 -17.26
N LEU A 538 17.55 -6.25 -15.99
CA LEU A 538 16.54 -5.58 -15.16
C LEU A 538 16.56 -4.06 -15.35
N VAL A 539 17.71 -3.40 -15.16
CA VAL A 539 17.80 -1.93 -15.14
C VAL A 539 17.37 -1.31 -16.47
N VAL A 540 17.65 -1.97 -17.61
CA VAL A 540 17.23 -1.47 -18.93
C VAL A 540 15.71 -1.50 -19.09
N VAL A 541 15.03 -2.48 -18.49
CA VAL A 541 13.57 -2.54 -18.49
C VAL A 541 13.00 -1.51 -17.51
N ASP A 542 13.56 -1.44 -16.30
CA ASP A 542 13.09 -0.52 -15.26
C ASP A 542 13.15 0.94 -15.72
N ARG A 543 14.23 1.33 -16.40
CA ARG A 543 14.42 2.70 -16.94
C ARG A 543 13.41 3.10 -18.02
N ARG A 544 12.64 2.16 -18.57
CA ARG A 544 11.52 2.50 -19.47
C ARG A 544 10.35 3.12 -18.69
N TYR A 545 10.20 2.78 -17.42
CA TYR A 545 9.06 3.15 -16.58
C TYR A 545 9.41 4.16 -15.50
N VAL A 546 10.60 4.02 -14.88
CA VAL A 546 11.10 4.94 -13.86
C VAL A 546 12.48 5.43 -14.28
N ASN A 547 12.53 6.67 -14.75
CA ASN A 547 13.75 7.34 -15.19
C ASN A 547 13.81 8.78 -14.68
N ASN A 548 14.76 9.54 -15.22
CA ASN A 548 15.07 10.87 -14.73
C ASN A 548 13.96 11.90 -15.04
N ASP A 549 13.11 11.64 -16.04
CA ASP A 549 12.00 12.52 -16.41
C ASP A 549 10.85 12.48 -15.40
N ASN A 550 10.79 11.44 -14.55
CA ASN A 550 9.83 11.35 -13.45
C ASN A 550 10.18 12.27 -12.27
N PHE A 551 11.37 12.87 -12.26
CA PHE A 551 11.84 13.72 -11.17
C PHE A 551 11.49 15.19 -11.40
N VAL A 552 10.90 15.80 -10.38
CA VAL A 552 10.51 17.22 -10.34
C VAL A 552 11.26 17.94 -9.21
N SER A 553 11.15 19.27 -9.15
CA SER A 553 11.68 20.03 -8.02
C SER A 553 11.01 19.59 -6.71
N ALA A 554 11.76 19.55 -5.61
CA ALA A 554 11.21 19.18 -4.29
C ALA A 554 10.04 20.10 -3.87
N VAL A 555 10.08 21.38 -4.27
CA VAL A 555 8.99 22.33 -4.01
C VAL A 555 7.67 21.87 -4.63
N ARG A 556 7.69 21.34 -5.86
CA ARG A 556 6.50 20.81 -6.55
C ARG A 556 5.88 19.62 -5.81
N MET A 557 6.68 18.85 -5.06
CA MET A 557 6.18 17.74 -4.25
C MET A 557 5.73 18.17 -2.85
N GLN A 558 6.44 19.12 -2.22
CA GLN A 558 6.12 19.60 -0.87
C GLN A 558 4.90 20.54 -0.85
N LYS A 559 4.70 21.30 -1.94
CA LYS A 559 3.56 22.19 -2.16
C LYS A 559 2.91 21.85 -3.50
N PRO A 560 2.23 20.69 -3.59
CA PRO A 560 1.74 20.18 -4.86
C PRO A 560 0.55 20.96 -5.42
N TYR A 561 -0.12 21.74 -4.57
CA TYR A 561 -1.26 22.55 -4.93
C TYR A 561 -0.94 24.03 -4.72
N GLN A 562 -1.38 24.85 -5.67
CA GLN A 562 -1.39 26.31 -5.56
C GLN A 562 -2.84 26.78 -5.48
N PRO A 563 -3.16 27.78 -4.65
CA PRO A 563 -4.52 28.28 -4.54
C PRO A 563 -4.94 28.93 -5.86
N SER A 564 -6.14 28.62 -6.34
CA SER A 564 -6.77 29.30 -7.47
C SER A 564 -7.36 30.64 -7.03
N GLU A 565 -7.85 31.45 -7.98
CA GLU A 565 -8.59 32.68 -7.65
C GLU A 565 -9.80 32.40 -6.76
N VAL A 566 -10.51 31.29 -7.02
CA VAL A 566 -11.63 30.82 -6.19
C VAL A 566 -11.18 30.45 -4.78
N ASP A 567 -10.04 29.76 -4.64
CA ASP A 567 -9.51 29.44 -3.30
C ASP A 567 -9.12 30.71 -2.55
N GLN A 568 -8.49 31.68 -3.23
CA GLN A 568 -8.11 32.94 -2.62
C GLN A 568 -9.33 33.71 -2.11
N PHE A 569 -10.38 33.81 -2.92
CA PHE A 569 -11.66 34.42 -2.51
C PHE A 569 -12.25 33.74 -1.27
N ILE A 570 -12.32 32.40 -1.25
CA ILE A 570 -12.86 31.66 -0.10
C ILE A 570 -11.99 31.90 1.15
N LEU A 571 -10.66 31.90 1.01
CA LEU A 571 -9.73 32.11 2.12
C LEU A 571 -9.80 33.51 2.76
N GLU A 572 -10.47 34.48 2.14
CA GLU A 572 -10.75 35.78 2.75
C GLU A 572 -11.83 35.69 3.85
N ASP A 573 -12.70 34.68 3.80
CA ASP A 573 -13.68 34.41 4.86
C ASP A 573 -13.01 33.71 6.05
N ASN A 574 -12.94 34.44 7.18
CA ASN A 574 -12.36 33.97 8.45
C ASN A 574 -13.33 33.11 9.29
N GLY A 575 -14.53 32.83 8.79
CA GLY A 575 -15.52 31.98 9.45
C GLY A 575 -15.10 30.51 9.53
N HIS A 576 -15.85 29.71 10.29
CA HIS A 576 -15.75 28.25 10.24
C HIS A 576 -16.91 27.69 9.42
N TYR A 577 -16.56 27.11 8.28
CA TYR A 577 -17.47 26.56 7.29
C TYR A 577 -16.83 25.38 6.56
N ARG A 578 -17.62 24.69 5.74
CA ARG A 578 -17.12 23.65 4.83
C ARG A 578 -17.23 24.04 3.37
N VAL A 579 -16.36 23.42 2.56
CA VAL A 579 -16.29 23.60 1.12
C VAL A 579 -16.60 22.28 0.42
N PHE A 580 -17.41 22.34 -0.64
CA PHE A 580 -17.69 21.24 -1.55
C PHE A 580 -17.19 21.57 -2.95
N ASP A 581 -16.21 20.84 -3.46
CA ASP A 581 -15.69 20.99 -4.82
C ASP A 581 -16.26 19.87 -5.70
N VAL A 582 -17.11 20.23 -6.66
CA VAL A 582 -17.68 19.29 -7.64
C VAL A 582 -16.79 19.11 -8.89
N THR A 583 -15.75 19.92 -9.04
CA THR A 583 -14.91 19.99 -10.25
C THR A 583 -13.75 19.01 -10.21
N THR A 584 -13.02 18.92 -9.09
CA THR A 584 -11.75 18.18 -9.05
C THR A 584 -11.84 16.79 -8.43
N GLY A 585 -12.91 16.50 -7.66
CA GLY A 585 -13.21 15.18 -7.07
C GLY A 585 -12.08 14.54 -6.24
N ASN A 586 -11.02 15.28 -5.93
CA ASN A 586 -9.75 14.77 -5.41
C ASN A 586 -9.40 15.44 -4.07
N THR A 587 -8.15 15.30 -3.62
CA THR A 587 -7.71 15.82 -2.30
C THR A 587 -7.25 17.27 -2.28
N ARG A 588 -7.28 17.96 -3.43
CA ARG A 588 -6.84 19.36 -3.55
C ARG A 588 -7.62 20.29 -2.63
N PRO A 589 -8.97 20.23 -2.53
CA PRO A 589 -9.73 21.11 -1.63
C PRO A 589 -9.31 20.94 -0.17
N ASN A 590 -8.94 19.72 0.25
CA ASN A 590 -8.50 19.42 1.62
C ASN A 590 -7.19 20.11 2.02
N TYR A 591 -6.40 20.56 1.04
CA TYR A 591 -5.14 21.27 1.28
C TYR A 591 -5.37 22.72 1.72
N PHE A 592 -6.48 23.34 1.29
CA PHE A 592 -6.78 24.74 1.56
C PHE A 592 -7.95 24.91 2.54
N HIS A 593 -8.94 24.02 2.49
CA HIS A 593 -10.24 24.23 3.11
C HIS A 593 -10.67 23.07 4.01
N ASN A 594 -11.65 23.31 4.88
CA ASN A 594 -12.39 22.23 5.53
C ASN A 594 -13.35 21.58 4.53
N SER A 595 -12.90 20.54 3.84
CA SER A 595 -13.60 19.99 2.69
C SER A 595 -14.49 18.79 3.05
N ILE A 596 -15.66 18.72 2.41
CA ILE A 596 -16.52 17.52 2.44
C ILE A 596 -16.10 16.47 1.40
N ASN A 597 -15.26 16.83 0.42
CA ASN A 597 -14.55 15.88 -0.43
C ASN A 597 -13.37 15.20 0.32
N GLY A 598 -12.80 14.17 -0.29
CA GLY A 598 -11.56 13.54 0.16
C GLY A 598 -11.32 12.18 -0.52
N TYR A 599 -10.10 11.66 -0.42
CA TYR A 599 -9.73 10.34 -0.94
C TYR A 599 -8.97 9.53 0.11
N HIS A 600 -9.57 8.42 0.57
CA HIS A 600 -8.94 7.49 1.50
C HIS A 600 -9.59 6.10 1.46
N ALA A 601 -8.78 5.03 1.45
CA ALA A 601 -9.26 3.65 1.34
C ALA A 601 -10.01 3.13 2.59
N ALA A 602 -9.86 3.82 3.72
CA ALA A 602 -10.57 3.52 4.95
C ALA A 602 -11.33 4.76 5.44
N LYS A 603 -12.07 5.44 4.57
CA LYS A 603 -12.97 6.54 4.97
C LYS A 603 -14.08 6.04 5.91
N MET A 604 -14.70 6.93 6.67
CA MET A 604 -15.83 6.63 7.56
C MET A 604 -16.98 6.02 6.76
N ARG A 605 -17.53 4.88 7.19
CA ARG A 605 -18.56 4.14 6.45
C ARG A 605 -19.84 4.95 6.24
N ARG A 606 -20.41 5.47 7.34
CA ARG A 606 -21.64 6.27 7.29
C ARG A 606 -21.49 7.56 6.52
N TYR A 607 -20.30 8.16 6.55
CA TYR A 607 -20.03 9.32 5.71
C TYR A 607 -20.01 8.94 4.22
N ASN A 608 -19.39 7.82 3.86
CA ASN A 608 -19.43 7.33 2.49
C ASN A 608 -20.86 7.04 2.03
N GLU A 609 -21.66 6.39 2.88
CA GLU A 609 -23.06 6.10 2.61
C GLU A 609 -23.88 7.39 2.44
N LEU A 610 -23.68 8.40 3.29
CA LEU A 610 -24.27 9.74 3.13
C LEU A 610 -23.85 10.40 1.82
N PHE A 611 -22.58 10.25 1.44
CA PHE A 611 -22.07 10.81 0.19
C PHE A 611 -22.75 10.16 -1.03
N ASP A 612 -22.85 8.84 -1.05
CA ASP A 612 -23.44 8.08 -2.14
C ASP A 612 -24.96 8.32 -2.26
N PHE A 613 -25.67 8.50 -1.14
CA PHE A 613 -27.11 8.74 -1.14
C PHE A 613 -27.50 10.20 -1.43
N HIS A 614 -26.75 11.17 -0.91
CA HIS A 614 -27.17 12.58 -0.89
C HIS A 614 -26.16 13.55 -1.50
N ILE A 615 -24.89 13.54 -1.04
CA ILE A 615 -23.91 14.58 -1.44
C ILE A 615 -23.61 14.49 -2.94
N SER A 616 -23.44 13.28 -3.47
CA SER A 616 -23.20 13.05 -4.91
C SER A 616 -24.38 13.47 -5.80
N LYS A 617 -25.58 13.60 -5.22
CA LYS A 617 -26.80 14.08 -5.89
C LYS A 617 -27.07 15.57 -5.62
N ASN A 618 -26.13 16.29 -4.99
CA ASN A 618 -26.25 17.70 -4.63
C ASN A 618 -27.47 18.02 -3.75
N ASN A 619 -27.82 17.13 -2.80
CA ASN A 619 -28.93 17.38 -1.88
C ASN A 619 -28.58 18.55 -0.93
N MET A 620 -29.26 19.68 -1.11
CA MET A 620 -28.97 20.93 -0.37
C MET A 620 -29.26 20.83 1.13
N GLU A 621 -30.31 20.12 1.57
CA GLU A 621 -30.59 19.96 3.01
C GLU A 621 -29.44 19.25 3.74
N VAL A 622 -28.83 18.25 3.09
CA VAL A 622 -27.65 17.56 3.62
C VAL A 622 -26.40 18.45 3.59
N LEU A 623 -26.22 19.25 2.54
CA LEU A 623 -25.14 20.24 2.50
C LEU A 623 -25.30 21.31 3.60
N ASN A 624 -26.53 21.73 3.89
CA ASN A 624 -26.86 22.71 4.92
C ASN A 624 -26.51 22.22 6.33
N MET A 625 -26.90 20.98 6.69
CA MET A 625 -26.55 20.40 8.00
C MET A 625 -25.04 20.15 8.17
N LEU A 626 -24.31 19.97 7.07
CA LEU A 626 -22.86 19.88 7.08
C LEU A 626 -22.17 21.25 7.14
N ASN A 627 -22.91 22.35 7.33
CA ASN A 627 -22.36 23.70 7.33
C ASN A 627 -21.51 24.00 6.07
N THR A 628 -21.97 23.52 4.91
CA THR A 628 -21.30 23.75 3.64
C THR A 628 -21.67 25.13 3.14
N LYS A 629 -20.73 26.08 3.24
CA LYS A 629 -20.95 27.48 2.83
C LYS A 629 -20.55 27.73 1.38
N TYR A 630 -19.45 27.14 0.92
CA TYR A 630 -18.97 27.36 -0.45
C TYR A 630 -19.04 26.07 -1.27
N ILE A 631 -19.63 26.16 -2.45
CA ILE A 631 -19.68 25.09 -3.45
C ILE A 631 -18.89 25.55 -4.67
N ILE A 632 -17.77 24.90 -4.96
CA ILE A 632 -16.95 25.21 -6.13
C ILE A 632 -17.50 24.39 -7.30
N ALA A 633 -18.00 25.10 -8.32
CA ALA A 633 -18.61 24.51 -9.50
C ALA A 633 -17.94 25.04 -10.78
N GLU A 634 -18.16 24.33 -11.89
CA GLU A 634 -17.71 24.71 -13.22
C GLU A 634 -18.91 24.94 -14.13
N GLN A 635 -18.95 26.10 -14.79
CA GLN A 635 -19.95 26.44 -15.82
C GLN A 635 -19.23 27.02 -17.03
N GLU A 636 -19.50 26.47 -18.21
CA GLU A 636 -18.90 26.91 -19.48
C GLU A 636 -17.35 26.96 -19.46
N GLY A 637 -16.71 26.07 -18.69
CA GLY A 637 -15.25 26.00 -18.56
C GLY A 637 -14.64 27.01 -17.57
N GLN A 638 -15.46 27.80 -16.88
CA GLN A 638 -15.02 28.69 -15.80
C GLN A 638 -15.40 28.11 -14.44
N ILE A 639 -14.44 28.10 -13.52
CA ILE A 639 -14.62 27.64 -12.13
C ILE A 639 -14.97 28.85 -11.26
N PHE A 640 -16.04 28.76 -10.48
CA PHE A 640 -16.49 29.84 -9.58
C PHE A 640 -17.03 29.27 -8.26
N PRO A 641 -16.99 30.06 -7.16
CA PRO A 641 -17.64 29.69 -5.91
C PRO A 641 -19.11 30.10 -5.92
N PHE A 642 -19.99 29.20 -5.51
CA PHE A 642 -21.37 29.48 -5.13
C PHE A 642 -21.45 29.54 -3.59
N GLU A 643 -22.02 30.61 -3.06
CA GLU A 643 -22.25 30.77 -1.62
C GLU A 643 -23.64 30.24 -1.25
N ASN A 644 -23.66 29.28 -0.33
CA ASN A 644 -24.87 28.68 0.23
C ASN A 644 -25.27 29.44 1.49
N GLU A 645 -26.23 30.36 1.35
CA GLU A 645 -26.76 31.18 2.44
C GLU A 645 -27.63 30.38 3.42
N ASP A 646 -28.10 29.20 3.02
CA ASP A 646 -29.01 28.35 3.82
C ASP A 646 -28.27 27.38 4.76
N ALA A 647 -26.93 27.45 4.83
CA ALA A 647 -26.15 26.63 5.74
C ALA A 647 -26.63 26.78 7.21
N ASN A 648 -26.80 25.66 7.92
CA ASN A 648 -27.36 25.67 9.28
C ASN A 648 -26.41 26.31 10.32
N GLY A 649 -25.14 26.48 9.98
CA GLY A 649 -24.09 26.97 10.86
C GLY A 649 -23.38 25.86 11.63
N ASN A 650 -22.43 26.25 12.49
CA ASN A 650 -21.56 25.33 13.23
C ASN A 650 -22.30 24.51 14.31
N ALA A 651 -23.38 25.07 14.85
CA ALA A 651 -24.31 24.42 15.75
C ALA A 651 -25.63 25.20 15.76
N TRP A 652 -26.74 24.51 16.01
CA TRP A 652 -28.07 25.12 16.11
C TRP A 652 -28.96 24.33 17.08
N PHE A 653 -29.95 25.01 17.67
CA PHE A 653 -31.00 24.35 18.44
C PHE A 653 -32.12 23.90 17.51
N ILE A 654 -32.62 22.68 17.71
CA ILE A 654 -33.75 22.13 16.96
C ILE A 654 -35.07 22.30 17.71
N GLU A 655 -36.17 22.35 16.97
CA GLU A 655 -37.55 22.43 17.48
C GLU A 655 -38.09 21.05 17.90
N SER A 656 -37.67 19.98 17.22
CA SER A 656 -38.12 18.62 17.55
C SER A 656 -37.12 17.55 17.14
N SER A 657 -37.14 16.44 17.85
CA SER A 657 -36.34 15.25 17.53
C SER A 657 -37.26 14.08 17.24
N LYS A 658 -37.04 13.39 16.11
CA LYS A 658 -37.80 12.20 15.72
C LYS A 658 -36.95 10.96 15.89
N SER A 659 -37.53 9.91 16.46
CA SER A 659 -36.88 8.61 16.50
C SER A 659 -37.01 7.90 15.15
N VAL A 660 -35.97 7.19 14.75
CA VAL A 660 -35.96 6.31 13.58
C VAL A 660 -35.54 4.91 14.00
N GLU A 661 -36.23 3.91 13.46
CA GLU A 661 -36.09 2.50 13.85
C GLU A 661 -34.85 1.85 13.21
N SER A 662 -34.35 2.44 12.11
CA SER A 662 -33.21 1.88 11.39
C SER A 662 -32.33 2.94 10.71
N PRO A 663 -31.06 2.63 10.44
CA PRO A 663 -30.19 3.47 9.61
C PRO A 663 -30.72 3.70 8.19
N ASN A 664 -31.50 2.77 7.63
CA ASN A 664 -32.18 2.96 6.34
C ASN A 664 -33.22 4.08 6.41
N GLU A 665 -34.03 4.08 7.46
CA GLU A 665 -35.04 5.12 7.66
C GLU A 665 -34.38 6.48 7.89
N ALA A 666 -33.32 6.50 8.71
CA ALA A 666 -32.52 7.69 8.96
C ALA A 666 -32.02 8.32 7.65
N ILE A 667 -31.35 7.53 6.80
CA ILE A 667 -30.76 8.05 5.56
C ILE A 667 -31.84 8.47 4.54
N ILE A 668 -32.92 7.70 4.39
CA ILE A 668 -34.00 8.07 3.46
C ILE A 668 -34.67 9.38 3.88
N GLN A 669 -34.97 9.55 5.18
CA GLN A 669 -35.68 10.74 5.64
C GLN A 669 -34.86 12.03 5.50
N LEU A 670 -33.53 11.95 5.45
CA LEU A 670 -32.68 13.13 5.21
C LEU A 670 -32.91 13.79 3.85
N ASP A 671 -33.58 13.13 2.90
CA ASP A 671 -33.79 13.68 1.56
C ASP A 671 -34.53 15.03 1.54
N SER A 672 -35.53 15.17 2.40
CA SER A 672 -36.41 16.36 2.48
C SER A 672 -36.59 16.91 3.90
N LEU A 673 -35.83 16.39 4.88
CA LEU A 673 -35.90 16.85 6.25
C LEU A 673 -35.31 18.25 6.37
N ASN A 674 -36.06 19.20 6.93
CA ASN A 674 -35.49 20.46 7.37
C ASN A 674 -34.62 20.23 8.61
N THR A 675 -33.34 20.01 8.37
CA THR A 675 -32.35 19.65 9.39
C THR A 675 -32.06 20.76 10.40
N LYS A 676 -32.42 22.01 10.07
CA LYS A 676 -32.32 23.18 10.96
C LYS A 676 -33.36 23.13 12.09
N LYS A 677 -34.48 22.44 11.87
CA LYS A 677 -35.59 22.37 12.82
C LYS A 677 -35.79 20.99 13.42
N VAL A 678 -35.51 19.94 12.67
CA VAL A 678 -35.78 18.56 13.08
C VAL A 678 -34.50 17.73 13.05
N ALA A 679 -34.23 16.99 14.13
CA ALA A 679 -33.16 16.00 14.16
C ALA A 679 -33.70 14.57 14.18
N LEU A 680 -33.07 13.68 13.42
CA LEU A 680 -33.32 12.24 13.48
C LEU A 680 -32.38 11.60 14.50
N VAL A 681 -32.94 10.81 15.41
CA VAL A 681 -32.23 10.07 16.46
C VAL A 681 -32.46 8.58 16.23
N GLU A 682 -31.40 7.80 16.06
CA GLU A 682 -31.51 6.36 15.85
C GLU A 682 -31.78 5.62 17.16
N ASN A 683 -32.79 4.72 17.16
CA ASN A 683 -33.13 3.87 18.29
C ASN A 683 -31.91 3.08 18.81
N GLY A 684 -31.68 3.15 20.12
CA GLY A 684 -30.52 2.51 20.77
C GLY A 684 -29.29 3.42 20.94
N SER A 685 -29.32 4.66 20.45
CA SER A 685 -28.20 5.61 20.62
C SER A 685 -28.02 6.05 22.08
N ILE A 686 -29.11 6.25 22.84
CA ILE A 686 -29.20 6.30 24.32
C ILE A 686 -30.63 5.94 24.72
N SER A 687 -30.82 5.16 25.79
CA SER A 687 -32.12 4.79 26.36
C SER A 687 -32.83 5.92 27.15
N ASN A 688 -32.65 7.18 26.74
CA ASN A 688 -33.27 8.33 27.39
C ASN A 688 -34.50 8.77 26.60
N GLU A 689 -35.68 8.49 27.14
CA GLU A 689 -36.97 9.01 26.64
C GLU A 689 -36.97 10.56 26.54
N LYS A 690 -36.11 11.25 27.31
CA LYS A 690 -35.95 12.71 27.26
C LYS A 690 -35.40 13.26 25.94
N LEU A 691 -34.80 12.42 25.09
CA LEU A 691 -34.17 12.83 23.83
C LEU A 691 -35.13 12.86 22.64
N ILE A 692 -36.37 12.40 22.82
CA ILE A 692 -37.43 12.43 21.82
C ILE A 692 -38.51 13.38 22.35
N ASN A 693 -38.33 14.68 22.08
CA ASN A 693 -39.23 15.72 22.56
C ASN A 693 -39.33 16.87 21.55
N ASP A 694 -40.37 17.68 21.77
CA ASP A 694 -40.43 19.03 21.22
C ASP A 694 -39.68 19.98 22.17
N PHE A 695 -38.86 20.86 21.60
CA PHE A 695 -38.04 21.83 22.31
C PHE A 695 -38.50 23.24 21.95
N VAL A 696 -38.52 24.12 22.96
CA VAL A 696 -38.84 25.53 22.75
C VAL A 696 -37.58 26.28 22.33
N VAL A 697 -37.48 26.61 21.04
CA VAL A 697 -36.40 27.44 20.50
C VAL A 697 -36.89 28.89 20.36
N ASP A 698 -36.44 29.73 21.28
CA ASP A 698 -36.62 31.19 21.21
C ASP A 698 -35.71 31.78 20.11
N SER A 699 -36.16 32.85 19.45
CA SER A 699 -35.34 33.76 18.64
C SER A 699 -34.03 34.25 19.29
N LEU A 700 -33.97 34.32 20.63
CA LEU A 700 -32.77 34.70 21.39
C LEU A 700 -31.87 33.50 21.75
N ALA A 701 -32.31 32.26 21.47
CA ALA A 701 -31.52 31.07 21.72
C ALA A 701 -30.35 31.02 20.74
N ILE A 702 -29.13 31.07 21.26
CA ILE A 702 -27.90 31.09 20.45
C ILE A 702 -26.94 30.01 20.91
N ILE A 703 -26.21 29.44 19.96
CA ILE A 703 -25.04 28.60 20.21
C ILE A 703 -23.97 28.96 19.18
N ASN A 704 -22.85 29.50 19.64
CA ASN A 704 -21.81 30.02 18.77
C ASN A 704 -20.48 29.32 19.02
N LEU A 705 -19.82 28.89 17.95
CA LEU A 705 -18.44 28.41 18.00
C LEU A 705 -17.51 29.59 18.31
N LYS A 706 -16.69 29.45 19.35
CA LYS A 706 -15.75 30.47 19.83
C LYS A 706 -14.29 30.09 19.60
N GLU A 707 -13.96 28.81 19.68
CA GLU A 707 -12.62 28.31 19.43
C GLU A 707 -12.70 26.99 18.67
N VAL A 708 -11.85 26.83 17.65
CA VAL A 708 -11.75 25.63 16.84
C VAL A 708 -10.30 25.25 16.63
N LYS A 709 -10.01 24.00 16.97
CA LYS A 709 -8.78 23.27 16.68
C LYS A 709 -9.18 21.87 16.21
N PRO A 710 -8.31 21.15 15.47
CA PRO A 710 -8.62 19.80 15.02
C PRO A 710 -9.04 18.84 16.15
N ASN A 711 -8.48 19.00 17.35
CA ASN A 711 -8.75 18.17 18.53
C ASN A 711 -9.59 18.87 19.62
N TYR A 712 -10.05 20.10 19.41
CA TYR A 712 -10.77 20.89 20.43
C TYR A 712 -11.79 21.85 19.81
N LEU A 713 -13.01 21.85 20.34
CA LEU A 713 -14.06 22.79 19.95
C LEU A 713 -14.67 23.42 21.18
N LYS A 714 -14.89 24.73 21.15
CA LYS A 714 -15.55 25.46 22.22
C LYS A 714 -16.74 26.23 21.69
N TYR A 715 -17.90 25.94 22.24
CA TYR A 715 -19.14 26.65 21.97
C TYR A 715 -19.59 27.41 23.21
N VAL A 716 -20.25 28.55 23.00
CA VAL A 716 -20.96 29.28 24.04
C VAL A 716 -22.43 29.33 23.66
N SER A 717 -23.28 28.80 24.53
CA SER A 717 -24.73 28.81 24.35
C SER A 717 -25.41 29.74 25.35
N SER A 718 -26.56 30.25 24.96
CA SER A 718 -27.50 30.98 25.81
C SER A 718 -28.90 30.61 25.37
N ASN A 719 -29.65 29.91 26.22
CA ASN A 719 -31.03 29.52 25.96
C ASN A 719 -31.82 29.58 27.27
N THR A 720 -33.01 30.20 27.29
CA THR A 720 -33.85 30.25 28.50
C THR A 720 -34.55 28.92 28.79
N ASN A 721 -34.63 28.03 27.80
CA ASN A 721 -35.22 26.70 27.90
C ASN A 721 -34.13 25.62 27.83
N GLU A 722 -34.48 24.41 28.26
CA GLU A 722 -33.70 23.22 27.90
C GLU A 722 -33.77 23.05 26.37
N GLY A 723 -32.63 22.81 25.74
CA GLY A 723 -32.54 22.75 24.28
C GLY A 723 -31.66 21.60 23.81
N PHE A 724 -32.05 20.98 22.71
CA PHE A 724 -31.22 20.00 22.03
C PHE A 724 -30.48 20.67 20.88
N ALA A 725 -29.15 20.69 20.96
CA ALA A 725 -28.29 21.25 19.93
C ALA A 725 -27.76 20.17 19.00
N VAL A 726 -27.82 20.44 17.70
CA VAL A 726 -27.11 19.68 16.68
C VAL A 726 -25.85 20.45 16.31
N LEU A 727 -24.72 19.75 16.23
CA LEU A 727 -23.44 20.30 15.79
C LEU A 727 -23.14 19.76 14.40
N SER A 728 -22.62 20.61 13.51
CA SER A 728 -22.26 20.20 12.15
C SER A 728 -21.13 19.16 12.11
N GLU A 729 -20.50 18.83 13.24
CA GLU A 729 -19.34 17.96 13.34
C GLU A 729 -19.66 16.46 13.22
N ILE A 730 -18.82 15.74 12.48
CA ILE A 730 -18.96 14.29 12.28
C ILE A 730 -18.82 13.56 13.62
N TYR A 731 -19.79 12.69 13.92
CA TYR A 731 -19.84 11.87 15.11
C TYR A 731 -18.83 10.73 15.04
N TYR A 732 -18.00 10.63 16.09
CA TYR A 732 -17.12 9.48 16.31
C TYR A 732 -17.05 9.15 17.79
N LYS A 733 -17.67 8.03 18.16
CA LYS A 733 -17.91 7.63 19.56
C LYS A 733 -16.63 7.47 20.38
N LYS A 734 -15.53 7.03 19.76
CA LYS A 734 -14.30 6.61 20.44
C LYS A 734 -13.19 7.66 20.37
N GLY A 735 -13.46 8.85 20.89
CA GLY A 735 -12.42 9.87 21.02
C GLY A 735 -12.94 11.23 21.47
N TRP A 736 -14.05 11.68 20.90
CA TRP A 736 -14.69 12.92 21.33
C TRP A 736 -15.36 12.75 22.69
N GLN A 737 -15.05 13.64 23.62
CA GLN A 737 -15.72 13.80 24.91
C GLN A 737 -16.33 15.20 24.96
N ALA A 738 -17.55 15.32 25.47
CA ALA A 738 -18.26 16.60 25.57
C ALA A 738 -18.38 17.01 27.04
N TYR A 739 -18.25 18.31 27.31
CA TYR A 739 -18.35 18.89 28.64
C TYR A 739 -19.27 20.10 28.60
N ILE A 740 -20.15 20.23 29.59
CA ILE A 740 -20.96 21.43 29.84
C ILE A 740 -20.47 22.01 31.16
N ASP A 741 -19.93 23.23 31.12
CA ASP A 741 -19.32 23.92 32.26
C ASP A 741 -18.30 23.07 33.02
N GLY A 742 -17.49 22.32 32.28
CA GLY A 742 -16.45 21.43 32.81
C GLY A 742 -16.95 20.05 33.27
N LYS A 743 -18.26 19.79 33.26
CA LYS A 743 -18.84 18.49 33.60
C LYS A 743 -19.05 17.63 32.36
N GLU A 744 -18.47 16.43 32.36
CA GLU A 744 -18.62 15.46 31.26
C GLU A 744 -20.11 15.14 31.04
N THR A 745 -20.55 15.27 29.79
CA THR A 745 -21.94 15.08 29.37
C THR A 745 -21.96 14.20 28.12
N PRO A 746 -22.84 13.17 28.06
CA PRO A 746 -22.93 12.32 26.89
C PRO A 746 -23.48 13.09 25.68
N HIS A 747 -22.92 12.83 24.50
CA HIS A 747 -23.44 13.30 23.22
C HIS A 747 -23.81 12.09 22.35
N ILE A 748 -24.71 12.29 21.38
CA ILE A 748 -25.26 11.23 20.55
C ILE A 748 -25.03 11.47 19.06
N ARG A 749 -25.25 10.43 18.27
CA ARG A 749 -25.33 10.53 16.82
C ARG A 749 -26.72 10.99 16.43
N VAL A 750 -26.81 12.00 15.57
CA VAL A 750 -28.05 12.52 14.99
C VAL A 750 -27.88 12.77 13.51
N ASN A 751 -28.98 12.80 12.76
CA ASN A 751 -28.97 13.03 11.31
C ASN A 751 -27.93 12.14 10.61
N TYR A 752 -27.91 10.86 10.99
CA TYR A 752 -27.04 9.81 10.46
C TYR A 752 -25.53 9.93 10.75
N VAL A 753 -24.95 11.14 10.75
CA VAL A 753 -23.49 11.37 10.90
C VAL A 753 -23.11 12.47 11.89
N LEU A 754 -24.03 13.29 12.36
CA LEU A 754 -23.73 14.49 13.17
C LEU A 754 -23.77 14.22 14.68
N ARG A 755 -23.29 15.17 15.48
CA ARG A 755 -23.36 15.13 16.94
C ARG A 755 -24.59 15.89 17.44
N GLY A 756 -25.27 15.31 18.43
CA GLY A 756 -26.35 15.95 19.18
C GLY A 756 -26.05 16.00 20.66
N LEU A 757 -26.42 17.08 21.33
CA LEU A 757 -26.18 17.31 22.76
C LEU A 757 -27.39 17.99 23.41
N LEU A 758 -27.89 17.42 24.50
CA LEU A 758 -28.90 18.07 25.33
C LEU A 758 -28.21 19.09 26.26
N ILE A 759 -28.65 20.34 26.19
CA ILE A 759 -28.08 21.45 26.95
C ILE A 759 -29.15 21.98 27.91
N PRO A 760 -28.84 22.09 29.22
CA PRO A 760 -29.75 22.70 30.19
C PRO A 760 -30.08 24.16 29.86
N ASN A 761 -31.09 24.70 30.53
CA ASN A 761 -31.39 26.12 30.43
C ASN A 761 -30.28 26.98 31.07
N GLY A 762 -30.06 28.17 30.51
CA GLY A 762 -29.10 29.14 30.96
C GLY A 762 -28.00 29.41 29.93
N LYS A 763 -26.89 29.96 30.43
CA LYS A 763 -25.68 30.21 29.66
C LYS A 763 -24.66 29.15 29.99
N HIS A 764 -24.16 28.47 28.97
CA HIS A 764 -23.23 27.36 29.16
C HIS A 764 -22.02 27.50 28.24
N THR A 765 -20.87 27.05 28.75
CA THR A 765 -19.70 26.76 27.93
C THR A 765 -19.68 25.28 27.61
N ILE A 766 -19.68 24.96 26.33
CA ILE A 766 -19.66 23.58 25.84
C ILE A 766 -18.31 23.31 25.20
N GLU A 767 -17.62 22.29 25.66
CA GLU A 767 -16.31 21.91 25.15
C GLU A 767 -16.35 20.50 24.59
N PHE A 768 -15.81 20.30 23.40
CA PHE A 768 -15.51 18.98 22.85
C PHE A 768 -13.99 18.79 22.79
N LYS A 769 -13.50 17.69 23.35
CA LYS A 769 -12.07 17.33 23.35
C LYS A 769 -11.87 15.98 22.69
N PHE A 770 -10.95 15.87 21.73
CA PHE A 770 -10.60 14.61 21.11
C PHE A 770 -9.47 13.92 21.87
N GLU A 771 -9.83 13.03 22.79
CA GLU A 771 -8.93 12.37 23.73
C GLU A 771 -9.06 10.85 23.60
N PRO A 772 -8.51 10.25 22.54
CA PRO A 772 -8.68 8.83 22.27
C PRO A 772 -7.92 7.96 23.28
N GLN A 773 -8.67 7.28 24.17
CA GLN A 773 -8.10 6.39 25.18
C GLN A 773 -7.28 5.24 24.57
N VAL A 774 -7.61 4.82 23.34
CA VAL A 774 -6.85 3.79 22.61
C VAL A 774 -5.39 4.20 22.38
N VAL A 775 -5.14 5.49 22.14
CA VAL A 775 -3.78 6.01 21.94
C VAL A 775 -3.00 5.98 23.25
N LYS A 776 -3.63 6.37 24.37
CA LYS A 776 -3.01 6.36 25.69
C LYS A 776 -2.63 4.95 26.12
N THR A 777 -3.58 4.01 26.08
CA THR A 777 -3.37 2.60 26.44
C THR A 777 -2.34 1.94 25.52
N GLY A 778 -2.47 2.14 24.20
CA GLY A 778 -1.53 1.57 23.23
C GLY A 778 -0.10 2.08 23.41
N SER A 779 0.07 3.37 23.73
CA SER A 779 1.40 3.97 23.95
C SER A 779 2.08 3.43 25.21
N GLN A 780 1.30 3.13 26.26
CA GLN A 780 1.82 2.47 27.46
C GLN A 780 2.27 1.03 27.18
N ILE A 781 1.51 0.27 26.39
CA ILE A 781 1.88 -1.09 25.97
C ILE A 781 3.14 -1.06 25.10
N SER A 782 3.22 -0.11 24.16
CA SER A 782 4.40 0.06 23.30
C SER A 782 5.65 0.42 24.11
N LEU A 783 5.52 1.31 25.11
CA LEU A 783 6.60 1.64 26.03
C LEU A 783 7.07 0.42 26.84
N ALA A 784 6.14 -0.29 27.48
CA ALA A 784 6.47 -1.48 28.27
C ALA A 784 7.14 -2.56 27.40
N SER A 785 6.62 -2.79 26.19
CA SER A 785 7.20 -3.73 25.22
C SER A 785 8.59 -3.30 24.77
N SER A 786 8.81 -2.00 24.55
CA SER A 786 10.10 -1.45 24.17
C SER A 786 11.15 -1.62 25.27
N VAL A 787 10.78 -1.37 26.52
CA VAL A 787 11.66 -1.59 27.68
C VAL A 787 12.01 -3.07 27.79
N LEU A 788 11.02 -3.96 27.72
CA LEU A 788 11.23 -5.41 27.78
C LEU A 788 12.15 -5.90 26.67
N VAL A 789 11.91 -5.49 25.42
CA VAL A 789 12.76 -5.87 24.28
C VAL A 789 14.18 -5.30 24.44
N GLY A 790 14.33 -4.07 24.94
CA GLY A 790 15.64 -3.51 25.26
C GLY A 790 16.41 -4.37 26.27
N LEU A 791 15.75 -4.80 27.35
CA LEU A 791 16.35 -5.70 28.34
C LEU A 791 16.69 -7.08 27.75
N LEU A 792 15.82 -7.64 26.90
CA LEU A 792 16.06 -8.92 26.22
C LEU A 792 17.23 -8.85 25.23
N ILE A 793 17.41 -7.73 24.54
CA ILE A 793 18.57 -7.50 23.67
C ILE A 793 19.85 -7.46 24.51
N LEU A 794 19.88 -6.67 25.59
CA LEU A 794 21.04 -6.56 26.47
C LEU A 794 21.39 -7.91 27.11
N GLY A 795 20.40 -8.61 27.67
CA GLY A 795 20.56 -9.93 28.28
C GLY A 795 20.98 -10.99 27.27
N GLY A 796 20.40 -10.98 26.07
CA GLY A 796 20.74 -11.91 24.99
C GLY A 796 22.16 -11.72 24.47
N LEU A 797 22.59 -10.47 24.29
CA LEU A 797 23.97 -10.13 23.93
C LEU A 797 24.95 -10.56 25.02
N TYR A 798 24.65 -10.25 26.29
CA TYR A 798 25.49 -10.66 27.43
C TYR A 798 25.64 -12.19 27.51
N TYR A 799 24.55 -12.93 27.35
CA TYR A 799 24.58 -14.40 27.36
C TYR A 799 25.44 -14.97 26.23
N GLU A 800 25.31 -14.45 25.00
CA GLU A 800 26.12 -14.86 23.86
C GLU A 800 27.61 -14.52 24.04
N PHE A 801 27.93 -13.36 24.61
CA PHE A 801 29.32 -13.00 24.93
C PHE A 801 29.91 -13.91 26.01
N LYS A 802 29.16 -14.23 27.08
CA LYS A 802 29.61 -15.13 28.14
C LYS A 802 29.82 -16.55 27.64
N LYS A 803 28.87 -17.09 26.85
CA LYS A 803 28.99 -18.43 26.24
C LYS A 803 30.21 -18.55 25.34
N LYS A 804 30.50 -17.52 24.53
CA LYS A 804 31.71 -17.49 23.68
C LYS A 804 32.99 -17.41 24.51
N ARG A 805 33.01 -16.63 25.60
CA ARG A 805 34.18 -16.54 26.49
C ARG A 805 34.45 -17.87 27.19
N PHE A 806 33.40 -18.58 27.62
CA PHE A 806 33.50 -19.91 28.21
C PHE A 806 34.04 -20.97 27.24
N LEU A 807 33.59 -20.95 25.98
CA LEU A 807 34.10 -21.86 24.94
C LEU A 807 35.57 -21.56 24.58
N ILE A 808 35.97 -20.28 24.59
CA ILE A 808 37.37 -19.87 24.34
C ILE A 808 38.28 -20.19 25.53
N SER A 809 37.76 -20.28 26.76
CA SER A 809 38.56 -20.69 27.93
C SER A 809 38.71 -22.21 28.08
N GLN A 810 38.07 -23.01 27.23
CA GLN A 810 38.22 -24.47 27.18
C GLN A 810 38.97 -24.97 25.93
N GLU A 811 39.36 -24.07 25.03
CA GLU A 811 40.37 -24.29 23.97
C GLU A 811 41.71 -23.73 24.45
#